data_AF-E3GYR2-F1
#
_entry.id   AF-E3GYR2-F1
#
_cell.length_a   1.000
_cell.length_b   1.000
_cell.length_c   1.000
_cell.angle_alpha   90.00
_cell.angle_beta   90.00
_cell.angle_gamma   90.00
#
_symmetry.space_group_name_H-M   'P 1'
#
loop_
_entity.id
_entity.type
_entity.pdbx_description
1 polymer ?
#
loop_
_entity_poly.entity_id
_entity_poly.type
_entity_poly.pdbx_seq_one_letter_code
_entity_poly.pdbx_strand_id
1 'polypeptide(L)'
;MSRRAKMINKIKELMHKPDNIRNIGIVAHIDHGKCVSGDSLISLATGENVKASELFKKFENKGRIIKEEKNEKVIDVDGFGIHVSSLDKKENKIVKGKVTHLWKLKKTDPLVELHLENGNKIKTTPEHKFLVFDNEEGIIEKRADKIKKGDYIVVARKLYHEDLTNEELKKKIIEILSKDEGFIACVNGDTCKLSFLKDKRYDNIEWISHEELFSDGEKLRLPDSTEEFTKFYYLAGIVKAGGNTKLKNISIFKKVVDTLFTWKFIETSPKKYISSFIRGYVDTRGIVKNNGIYISSDNEFIKRLQLLLYKFDIASINENNGTLCITGKSSLTRFKKIGFSDINKKKEFNKLLKKNIDSKIDHIPVSREISEIINEDKTSISKHELRNIFNNLESKNVKDLEPLVCDDVSYVKVKKINRINDEKYVYDLTVEKYHNFVANGVIVHNTTLSDNLLAGAGMISAELAGEQLFLDFDEQEQARGITIDAANISMVHKYNNEEYLINLIDTPGHVDFGGDVTRAMRAVDGAIVVVCAVEGVMPQTETVLRQALRENVKPILFINKVDRLINELKLSPEELQQRFVKIITDVNKLIRNMAPKEFKNKWQVRVEDGSVAFGSAYYKWAINVPMMKKTGINFNDIIRYCKEGKQDELAKKVPLHKVVLEMVVKHLPSPKEAQKYRVPKIWSGDIESEEGQAMLNTDPEGPLAIMVTDVRIDKHAGEIATGRIYSGTIKKGKEVYLVSSQSKSRVQQVGVYMGPERLNTEEVPAGNIVAITGVKNALAGETICDSERKIKAFESLEHISEPVVTVAVEAKNTKDLPKLIEVLRQMAKEDPTISVEINEETGEHLVSGMGELHLEVIAHRIKEKGVDIETSEPIVVYRETVTGEAGPVEGKSPNKHNRFYITVEPLEESVFNAIAEGKIKEGQVRGKEMTKKFIEAGLDKDEAKRVWDVYEKNLFINMTRGIQYLDEVRELLIKGFREAMDKGPLANEKIMGIKVKLVDAKIHEDPVHRGPAQVMPAVRRAIYAAMMMADPILLEPIQKVFINVPHDYMGNATRELQNRRGQIVNMNQEGDIMLIEAIVPVAEMFGFAGAIRSATEGRCLWSTENAGFKKLPDELQEKVIKEIRTRKGLSPEPFDADHYLQ
;
A
#
# COMPACT_ATOMS: atom_id res chain seq x y z
N MET A 1 -6.65 33.01 -23.54
CA MET A 1 -5.99 32.46 -22.34
C MET A 1 -6.61 31.10 -22.00
N SER A 2 -5.81 30.04 -21.90
CA SER A 2 -6.30 28.72 -21.46
C SER A 2 -6.88 28.78 -20.04
N ARG A 3 -7.77 27.84 -19.68
CA ARG A 3 -8.38 27.76 -18.34
C ARG A 3 -7.32 27.71 -17.23
N ARG A 4 -6.21 27.00 -17.48
CA ARG A 4 -5.03 26.92 -16.63
C ARG A 4 -4.35 28.28 -16.44
N ALA A 5 -4.07 29.03 -17.51
CA ALA A 5 -3.45 30.35 -17.41
C ALA A 5 -4.29 31.38 -16.62
N LYS A 6 -5.63 31.32 -16.76
CA LYS A 6 -6.53 32.17 -15.95
C LYS A 6 -6.47 31.83 -14.46
N MET A 7 -6.38 30.54 -14.13
CA MET A 7 -6.28 30.06 -12.75
C MET A 7 -4.96 30.50 -12.11
N ILE A 8 -3.85 30.38 -12.83
CA ILE A 8 -2.51 30.83 -12.39
C ILE A 8 -2.54 32.31 -12.02
N ASN A 9 -3.08 33.16 -12.91
CA ASN A 9 -3.14 34.60 -12.64
C ASN A 9 -4.00 34.91 -11.41
N LYS A 10 -5.06 34.14 -11.20
CA LYS A 10 -5.93 34.25 -10.02
C LYS A 10 -5.25 33.86 -8.73
N ILE A 11 -4.50 32.77 -8.73
CA ILE A 11 -3.71 32.36 -7.57
C ILE A 11 -2.70 33.46 -7.23
N LYS A 12 -2.00 34.00 -8.24
CA LYS A 12 -1.07 35.12 -8.07
C LYS A 12 -1.74 36.39 -7.55
N GLU A 13 -3.01 36.64 -7.86
CA GLU A 13 -3.74 37.78 -7.30
C GLU A 13 -4.19 37.52 -5.85
N LEU A 14 -4.75 36.34 -5.59
CA LEU A 14 -5.37 36.00 -4.31
C LEU A 14 -4.35 35.77 -3.19
N MET A 15 -3.11 35.36 -3.52
CA MET A 15 -2.05 35.19 -2.52
C MET A 15 -1.75 36.49 -1.76
N HIS A 16 -2.03 37.66 -2.33
CA HIS A 16 -1.87 38.96 -1.66
C HIS A 16 -3.11 39.42 -0.87
N LYS A 17 -4.15 38.58 -0.75
CA LYS A 17 -5.39 38.89 0.00
C LYS A 17 -5.56 37.92 1.17
N PRO A 18 -4.88 38.12 2.31
CA PRO A 18 -4.90 37.18 3.44
C PRO A 18 -6.31 36.80 3.92
N ASP A 19 -7.25 37.73 3.90
CA ASP A 19 -8.65 37.49 4.28
C ASP A 19 -9.36 36.44 3.39
N ASN A 20 -8.89 36.27 2.16
CA ASN A 20 -9.44 35.37 1.16
C ASN A 20 -8.65 34.05 1.04
N ILE A 21 -7.66 33.82 1.91
CA ILE A 21 -6.88 32.57 1.95
C ILE A 21 -7.50 31.62 2.98
N ARG A 22 -7.54 30.32 2.66
CA ARG A 22 -7.83 29.24 3.59
C ARG A 22 -6.74 28.18 3.45
N ASN A 23 -5.99 27.93 4.51
CA ASN A 23 -5.04 26.82 4.56
C ASN A 23 -5.69 25.69 5.34
N ILE A 24 -5.91 24.54 4.69
CA ILE A 24 -6.71 23.44 5.23
C ILE A 24 -6.01 22.08 5.08
N GLY A 25 -6.22 21.18 6.03
CA GLY A 25 -5.85 19.77 5.93
C GLY A 25 -7.07 18.85 5.86
N ILE A 26 -6.95 17.68 5.24
CA ILE A 26 -7.93 16.59 5.36
C ILE A 26 -7.47 15.64 6.46
N VAL A 27 -8.38 15.23 7.33
CA VAL A 27 -8.12 14.37 8.49
C VAL A 27 -9.06 13.18 8.41
N ALA A 28 -8.56 11.99 8.02
CA ALA A 28 -9.37 10.79 7.72
C ALA A 28 -8.72 9.47 8.18
N HIS A 29 -9.53 8.40 8.32
CA HIS A 29 -9.09 7.02 8.61
C HIS A 29 -8.88 6.23 7.30
N ILE A 30 -7.82 5.41 7.23
CA ILE A 30 -7.53 4.46 6.14
C ILE A 30 -8.51 3.29 6.22
N ASP A 31 -9.49 3.19 5.32
CA ASP A 31 -10.06 1.89 4.88
C ASP A 31 -11.39 2.06 4.14
N HIS A 32 -11.37 2.13 2.82
CA HIS A 32 -12.60 1.99 2.01
C HIS A 32 -12.40 0.99 0.83
N GLY A 33 -12.03 -0.29 1.09
CA GLY A 33 -11.96 -1.43 0.14
C GLY A 33 -12.99 -2.57 0.40
N LYS A 34 -13.32 -3.45 -0.58
CA LYS A 34 -14.51 -4.38 -0.57
C LYS A 34 -14.23 -5.79 -1.17
N CYS A 35 -14.81 -6.86 -0.61
CA CYS A 35 -14.42 -8.29 -0.85
C CYS A 35 -15.42 -9.16 -1.68
N VAL A 36 -15.05 -10.41 -2.04
CA VAL A 36 -15.86 -11.45 -2.76
C VAL A 36 -16.04 -12.78 -1.98
N SER A 37 -16.97 -13.67 -2.38
CA SER A 37 -17.15 -15.01 -1.75
C SER A 37 -15.97 -15.95 -1.98
N GLY A 38 -15.77 -16.90 -1.06
CA GLY A 38 -14.74 -17.94 -1.18
C GLY A 38 -14.95 -18.92 -2.33
N ASP A 39 -16.17 -19.10 -2.81
CA ASP A 39 -16.50 -19.98 -3.94
C ASP A 39 -16.30 -19.30 -5.30
N SER A 40 -16.01 -17.99 -5.32
CA SER A 40 -15.87 -17.22 -6.55
C SER A 40 -14.63 -17.67 -7.32
N LEU A 41 -14.82 -18.09 -8.56
CA LEU A 41 -13.79 -18.47 -9.51
C LEU A 41 -13.07 -17.22 -10.04
N ILE A 42 -11.90 -16.93 -9.50
CA ILE A 42 -11.00 -15.89 -9.98
C ILE A 42 -10.36 -16.36 -11.29
N SER A 43 -10.46 -15.55 -12.33
CA SER A 43 -9.85 -15.83 -13.63
C SER A 43 -8.39 -15.40 -13.62
N LEU A 44 -7.48 -16.36 -13.60
CA LEU A 44 -6.05 -16.11 -13.75
C LEU A 44 -5.75 -15.63 -15.18
N ALA A 45 -4.67 -14.89 -15.36
CA ALA A 45 -4.20 -14.43 -16.67
C ALA A 45 -3.72 -15.59 -17.57
N THR A 46 -3.51 -16.78 -16.98
CA THR A 46 -3.23 -18.04 -17.68
C THR A 46 -4.49 -18.68 -18.29
N GLY A 47 -5.68 -18.21 -17.90
CA GLY A 47 -6.96 -18.78 -18.35
C GLY A 47 -7.50 -19.89 -17.45
N GLU A 48 -6.79 -20.22 -16.39
CA GLU A 48 -7.30 -21.06 -15.31
C GLU A 48 -8.30 -20.26 -14.44
N ASN A 49 -9.37 -20.91 -14.02
CA ASN A 49 -10.33 -20.35 -13.06
C ASN A 49 -10.13 -21.07 -11.72
N VAL A 50 -9.74 -20.33 -10.69
CA VAL A 50 -9.44 -20.87 -9.35
C VAL A 50 -10.39 -20.26 -8.34
N LYS A 51 -10.96 -21.03 -7.41
CA LYS A 51 -11.82 -20.43 -6.37
C LYS A 51 -11.01 -19.51 -5.47
N ALA A 52 -11.57 -18.39 -5.03
CA ALA A 52 -10.89 -17.42 -4.17
C ALA A 52 -10.37 -18.07 -2.88
N SER A 53 -11.16 -18.96 -2.28
CA SER A 53 -10.75 -19.73 -1.10
C SER A 53 -9.67 -20.78 -1.39
N GLU A 54 -9.66 -21.38 -2.58
CA GLU A 54 -8.63 -22.35 -2.99
C GLU A 54 -7.34 -21.66 -3.36
N LEU A 55 -7.41 -20.50 -4.03
CA LEU A 55 -6.29 -19.63 -4.31
C LEU A 55 -5.65 -19.15 -3.01
N PHE A 56 -6.46 -18.70 -2.05
CA PHE A 56 -6.00 -18.35 -0.70
C PHE A 56 -5.33 -19.55 0.00
N LYS A 57 -6.01 -20.71 0.10
CA LYS A 57 -5.46 -21.92 0.74
C LYS A 57 -4.18 -22.43 0.08
N LYS A 58 -4.06 -22.32 -1.25
CA LYS A 58 -2.88 -22.75 -2.02
C LYS A 58 -1.63 -22.00 -1.58
N PHE A 59 -1.78 -20.74 -1.19
CA PHE A 59 -0.69 -19.89 -0.72
C PHE A 59 -0.68 -19.70 0.79
N GLU A 60 -1.67 -20.21 1.52
CA GLU A 60 -1.75 -20.15 2.99
C GLU A 60 -0.53 -20.75 3.69
N ASN A 61 0.11 -21.75 3.06
CA ASN A 61 1.32 -22.41 3.58
C ASN A 61 2.57 -22.15 2.71
N LYS A 62 2.48 -21.25 1.71
CA LYS A 62 3.58 -20.97 0.76
C LYS A 62 3.97 -19.51 0.70
N GLY A 63 2.99 -18.61 0.67
CA GLY A 63 3.20 -17.18 0.74
C GLY A 63 3.51 -16.73 2.16
N ARG A 64 4.06 -15.53 2.32
CA ARG A 64 4.38 -14.99 3.64
C ARG A 64 3.07 -14.48 4.27
N ILE A 65 2.64 -15.08 5.38
CA ILE A 65 1.49 -14.57 6.13
C ILE A 65 1.89 -13.21 6.70
N ILE A 66 1.24 -12.14 6.23
CA ILE A 66 1.46 -10.76 6.70
C ILE A 66 0.64 -10.50 7.97
N LYS A 67 -0.57 -11.07 8.03
CA LYS A 67 -1.51 -10.87 9.13
C LYS A 67 -2.32 -12.13 9.36
N GLU A 68 -2.44 -12.58 10.60
CA GLU A 68 -3.37 -13.65 11.01
C GLU A 68 -4.00 -13.31 12.37
N GLU A 69 -5.24 -12.85 12.34
CA GLU A 69 -6.06 -12.52 13.50
C GLU A 69 -7.36 -13.37 13.50
N LYS A 70 -8.10 -13.38 14.61
CA LYS A 70 -9.32 -14.21 14.78
C LYS A 70 -10.38 -14.01 13.68
N ASN A 71 -10.39 -12.85 13.01
CA ASN A 71 -11.38 -12.48 12.01
C ASN A 71 -10.77 -12.11 10.64
N GLU A 72 -9.45 -12.16 10.47
CA GLU A 72 -8.78 -11.71 9.24
C GLU A 72 -7.46 -12.46 9.03
N LYS A 73 -7.14 -12.80 7.78
CA LYS A 73 -5.84 -13.36 7.40
C LYS A 73 -5.41 -12.80 6.04
N VAL A 74 -4.17 -12.36 5.95
CA VAL A 74 -3.57 -11.73 4.75
C VAL A 74 -2.27 -12.45 4.41
N ILE A 75 -2.13 -12.85 3.15
CA ILE A 75 -0.96 -13.58 2.63
C ILE A 75 -0.33 -12.72 1.54
N ASP A 76 0.94 -12.40 1.70
CA ASP A 76 1.81 -11.88 0.65
C ASP A 76 2.05 -12.97 -0.38
N VAL A 77 1.73 -12.66 -1.63
CA VAL A 77 2.01 -13.53 -2.78
C VAL A 77 2.82 -12.81 -3.85
N ASP A 78 3.37 -11.62 -3.54
CA ASP A 78 4.28 -10.95 -4.42
C ASP A 78 5.56 -11.79 -4.59
N GLY A 79 6.02 -11.94 -5.83
CA GLY A 79 7.08 -12.88 -6.20
C GLY A 79 6.64 -14.30 -6.60
N PHE A 80 5.40 -14.72 -6.32
CA PHE A 80 4.87 -16.01 -6.81
C PHE A 80 4.34 -15.94 -8.25
N GLY A 81 4.45 -14.78 -8.91
CA GLY A 81 4.08 -14.60 -10.31
C GLY A 81 2.60 -14.78 -10.58
N ILE A 82 1.73 -14.56 -9.59
CA ILE A 82 0.28 -14.70 -9.73
C ILE A 82 -0.24 -13.52 -10.54
N HIS A 83 -0.98 -13.82 -11.59
CA HIS A 83 -1.62 -12.80 -12.41
C HIS A 83 -3.07 -13.18 -12.67
N VAL A 84 -3.94 -12.18 -12.64
CA VAL A 84 -5.37 -12.28 -12.93
C VAL A 84 -5.71 -11.51 -14.18
N SER A 85 -6.84 -11.87 -14.79
CA SER A 85 -7.44 -11.07 -15.85
C SER A 85 -8.04 -9.80 -15.24
N SER A 86 -7.68 -8.63 -15.77
CA SER A 86 -8.16 -7.30 -15.37
C SER A 86 -8.66 -6.53 -16.58
N LEU A 87 -9.51 -5.53 -16.41
CA LEU A 87 -9.99 -4.64 -17.46
C LEU A 87 -9.18 -3.34 -17.48
N ASP A 88 -8.63 -3.00 -18.64
CA ASP A 88 -8.25 -1.62 -18.94
C ASP A 88 -9.50 -0.85 -19.38
N LYS A 89 -9.99 0.03 -18.50
CA LYS A 89 -11.21 0.84 -18.72
C LYS A 89 -11.08 1.79 -19.92
N LYS A 90 -9.87 2.26 -20.24
CA LYS A 90 -9.65 3.22 -21.35
C LYS A 90 -9.68 2.53 -22.70
N GLU A 91 -9.13 1.33 -22.78
CA GLU A 91 -9.02 0.55 -24.01
C GLU A 91 -10.17 -0.44 -24.21
N ASN A 92 -11.02 -0.64 -23.19
CA ASN A 92 -12.05 -1.68 -23.13
C ASN A 92 -11.50 -3.09 -23.46
N LYS A 93 -10.28 -3.38 -22.97
CA LYS A 93 -9.54 -4.63 -23.21
C LYS A 93 -9.23 -5.37 -21.92
N ILE A 94 -9.28 -6.69 -21.98
CA ILE A 94 -8.79 -7.54 -20.89
C ILE A 94 -7.26 -7.61 -20.96
N VAL A 95 -6.62 -7.23 -19.86
CA VAL A 95 -5.17 -7.17 -19.66
C VAL A 95 -4.75 -8.03 -18.48
N LYS A 96 -3.45 -8.28 -18.35
CA LYS A 96 -2.84 -9.06 -17.27
C LYS A 96 -2.57 -8.15 -16.07
N GLY A 97 -3.26 -8.38 -14.95
CA GLY A 97 -3.03 -7.70 -13.67
C GLY A 97 -2.24 -8.60 -12.71
N LYS A 98 -1.23 -8.06 -12.03
CA LYS A 98 -0.41 -8.82 -11.07
C LYS A 98 -1.07 -8.80 -9.69
N VAL A 99 -1.17 -9.97 -9.05
CA VAL A 99 -1.71 -10.09 -7.69
C VAL A 99 -0.58 -10.05 -6.69
N THR A 100 -0.66 -9.16 -5.71
CA THR A 100 0.37 -9.01 -4.67
C THR A 100 -0.10 -9.54 -3.32
N HIS A 101 -1.40 -9.44 -3.01
CA HIS A 101 -1.96 -9.86 -1.71
C HIS A 101 -3.23 -10.68 -1.87
N LEU A 102 -3.38 -11.69 -1.01
CA LEU A 102 -4.60 -12.47 -0.84
C LEU A 102 -5.17 -12.23 0.55
N TRP A 103 -6.45 -11.88 0.63
CA TRP A 103 -7.15 -11.57 1.87
C TRP A 103 -8.22 -12.62 2.17
N LYS A 104 -8.42 -12.92 3.46
CA LYS A 104 -9.51 -13.76 4.00
C LYS A 104 -10.08 -13.06 5.23
N LEU A 105 -11.31 -12.60 5.13
CA LEU A 105 -11.98 -11.77 6.13
C LEU A 105 -13.23 -12.48 6.63
N LYS A 106 -13.53 -12.37 7.93
CA LYS A 106 -14.73 -12.97 8.51
C LYS A 106 -15.95 -12.16 8.08
N LYS A 107 -16.96 -12.86 7.56
CA LYS A 107 -18.17 -12.25 7.03
C LYS A 107 -19.01 -11.62 8.15
N THR A 108 -19.43 -10.36 7.96
CA THR A 108 -20.36 -9.63 8.84
C THR A 108 -21.80 -9.63 8.33
N ASP A 109 -22.01 -9.70 7.01
CA ASP A 109 -23.32 -9.52 6.35
C ASP A 109 -23.69 -10.65 5.38
N PRO A 110 -25.00 -10.86 5.06
CA PRO A 110 -25.46 -11.78 4.01
C PRO A 110 -24.89 -11.46 2.62
N LEU A 111 -24.41 -12.47 1.89
CA LEU A 111 -23.90 -12.29 0.53
C LEU A 111 -25.02 -12.14 -0.49
N VAL A 112 -24.77 -11.40 -1.57
CA VAL A 112 -25.61 -11.29 -2.76
C VAL A 112 -25.09 -12.23 -3.83
N GLU A 113 -25.93 -13.14 -4.31
CA GLU A 113 -25.65 -14.04 -5.43
C GLU A 113 -26.37 -13.59 -6.70
N LEU A 114 -25.63 -13.14 -7.70
CA LEU A 114 -26.14 -12.77 -9.02
C LEU A 114 -26.08 -13.99 -9.94
N HIS A 115 -27.14 -14.23 -10.71
CA HIS A 115 -27.21 -15.24 -11.77
C HIS A 115 -27.40 -14.50 -13.09
N LEU A 116 -26.53 -14.72 -14.06
CA LEU A 116 -26.55 -14.09 -15.38
C LEU A 116 -27.17 -15.02 -16.42
N GLU A 117 -27.67 -14.46 -17.52
CA GLU A 117 -28.34 -15.20 -18.60
C GLU A 117 -27.40 -16.14 -19.35
N ASN A 118 -26.10 -15.83 -19.39
CA ASN A 118 -25.07 -16.72 -19.95
C ASN A 118 -24.74 -17.91 -19.03
N GLY A 119 -25.39 -18.03 -17.86
CA GLY A 119 -25.17 -19.10 -16.88
C GLY A 119 -24.16 -18.77 -15.79
N ASN A 120 -23.41 -17.66 -15.89
CA ASN A 120 -22.46 -17.24 -14.86
C ASN A 120 -23.21 -16.88 -13.58
N LYS A 121 -22.62 -17.21 -12.43
CA LYS A 121 -23.12 -16.81 -11.12
C LYS A 121 -21.99 -16.23 -10.30
N ILE A 122 -22.23 -15.18 -9.53
CA ILE A 122 -21.21 -14.62 -8.64
C ILE A 122 -21.84 -14.27 -7.30
N LYS A 123 -21.17 -14.68 -6.21
CA LYS A 123 -21.55 -14.36 -4.83
C LYS A 123 -20.59 -13.30 -4.31
N THR A 124 -21.11 -12.20 -3.79
CA THR A 124 -20.26 -11.12 -3.28
C THR A 124 -20.95 -10.39 -2.14
N THR A 125 -20.21 -9.56 -1.40
CA THR A 125 -20.83 -8.73 -0.37
C THR A 125 -21.77 -7.69 -1.01
N PRO A 126 -22.85 -7.29 -0.33
CA PRO A 126 -23.86 -6.37 -0.88
C PRO A 126 -23.28 -5.08 -1.47
N GLU A 127 -22.23 -4.53 -0.85
CA GLU A 127 -21.57 -3.28 -1.19
C GLU A 127 -20.63 -3.35 -2.39
N HIS A 128 -20.31 -4.55 -2.85
CA HIS A 128 -19.41 -4.81 -3.96
C HIS A 128 -19.94 -4.23 -5.28
N LYS A 129 -19.09 -3.66 -6.13
CA LYS A 129 -19.53 -3.02 -7.38
C LYS A 129 -19.20 -3.87 -8.60
N PHE A 130 -20.14 -3.86 -9.53
CA PHE A 130 -20.05 -4.46 -10.84
C PHE A 130 -20.12 -3.37 -11.89
N LEU A 131 -19.41 -3.55 -12.99
CA LEU A 131 -19.65 -2.75 -14.18
C LEU A 131 -20.96 -3.23 -14.83
N VAL A 132 -21.90 -2.32 -15.04
CA VAL A 132 -23.21 -2.56 -15.64
C VAL A 132 -23.37 -1.62 -16.81
N PHE A 133 -23.83 -2.16 -17.93
CA PHE A 133 -24.20 -1.41 -19.09
C PHE A 133 -25.60 -0.82 -18.90
N ASP A 134 -25.66 0.51 -18.91
CA ASP A 134 -26.85 1.32 -18.85
C ASP A 134 -27.14 1.94 -20.22
N ASN A 135 -28.40 1.88 -20.65
CA ASN A 135 -28.83 2.32 -21.97
C ASN A 135 -28.66 3.85 -22.17
N GLU A 136 -28.58 4.64 -21.08
CA GLU A 136 -28.45 6.09 -21.15
C GLU A 136 -27.01 6.59 -20.84
N GLU A 137 -26.21 5.84 -20.08
CA GLU A 137 -24.90 6.30 -19.57
C GLU A 137 -23.70 5.41 -19.96
N GLY A 138 -23.90 4.31 -20.67
CA GLY A 138 -22.82 3.41 -21.07
C GLY A 138 -22.39 2.46 -19.95
N ILE A 139 -21.09 2.19 -19.78
CA ILE A 139 -20.61 1.33 -18.69
C ILE A 139 -20.54 2.15 -17.39
N ILE A 140 -21.39 1.82 -16.43
CA ILE A 140 -21.46 2.45 -15.11
C ILE A 140 -21.18 1.44 -13.99
N GLU A 141 -20.78 1.92 -12.82
CA GLU A 141 -20.57 1.06 -11.65
C GLU A 141 -21.84 0.92 -10.81
N LYS A 142 -22.35 -0.30 -10.69
CA LYS A 142 -23.55 -0.63 -9.92
C LYS A 142 -23.23 -1.64 -8.84
N ARG A 143 -23.70 -1.40 -7.62
CA ARG A 143 -23.48 -2.32 -6.51
C ARG A 143 -24.28 -3.62 -6.65
N ALA A 144 -23.74 -4.71 -6.12
CA ALA A 144 -24.31 -6.06 -6.11
C ALA A 144 -25.75 -6.05 -5.60
N ASP A 145 -26.00 -5.35 -4.50
CA ASP A 145 -27.32 -5.22 -3.88
C ASP A 145 -28.29 -4.29 -4.63
N LYS A 146 -27.78 -3.51 -5.58
CA LYS A 146 -28.54 -2.59 -6.43
C LYS A 146 -28.75 -3.11 -7.84
N ILE A 147 -28.07 -4.19 -8.22
CA ILE A 147 -28.33 -4.89 -9.46
C ILE A 147 -29.72 -5.50 -9.40
N LYS A 148 -30.44 -5.45 -10.51
CA LYS A 148 -31.79 -5.98 -10.67
C LYS A 148 -31.78 -7.04 -11.77
N LYS A 149 -32.73 -7.96 -11.69
CA LYS A 149 -33.03 -8.87 -12.81
C LYS A 149 -33.34 -8.02 -14.03
N GLY A 150 -32.57 -8.20 -15.09
CA GLY A 150 -32.67 -7.43 -16.34
C GLY A 150 -31.51 -6.48 -16.61
N ASP A 151 -30.68 -6.14 -15.62
CA ASP A 151 -29.48 -5.32 -15.82
C ASP A 151 -28.43 -6.07 -16.62
N TYR A 152 -27.70 -5.39 -17.51
CA TYR A 152 -26.63 -6.01 -18.28
C TYR A 152 -25.29 -5.80 -17.61
N ILE A 153 -24.74 -6.83 -16.98
CA ILE A 153 -23.40 -6.75 -16.37
C ILE A 153 -22.34 -6.86 -17.46
N VAL A 154 -21.26 -6.08 -17.34
CA VAL A 154 -20.08 -6.21 -18.19
C VAL A 154 -19.32 -7.47 -17.79
N VAL A 155 -19.17 -8.37 -18.75
CA VAL A 155 -18.54 -9.69 -18.63
C VAL A 155 -17.45 -9.78 -19.69
N ALA A 156 -16.29 -10.31 -19.36
CA ALA A 156 -15.21 -10.52 -20.34
C ALA A 156 -15.65 -11.49 -21.45
N ARG A 157 -15.45 -11.14 -22.74
CA ARG A 157 -15.73 -12.05 -23.89
C ARG A 157 -14.62 -13.07 -24.09
N LYS A 158 -13.36 -12.69 -23.83
CA LYS A 158 -12.19 -13.55 -23.87
C LYS A 158 -11.53 -13.55 -22.51
N LEU A 159 -11.39 -14.73 -21.92
CA LEU A 159 -10.37 -14.97 -20.91
C LEU A 159 -9.11 -15.39 -21.70
N TYR A 160 -7.95 -14.81 -21.39
CA TYR A 160 -6.69 -15.25 -21.99
C TYR A 160 -6.54 -16.76 -21.71
N HIS A 161 -6.55 -17.61 -22.74
CA HIS A 161 -6.14 -19.01 -22.60
C HIS A 161 -4.82 -19.15 -23.35
N GLU A 162 -3.72 -19.09 -22.62
CA GLU A 162 -2.49 -19.77 -23.03
C GLU A 162 -2.35 -21.01 -22.14
N ASP A 163 -2.29 -22.16 -22.81
CA ASP A 163 -1.94 -23.50 -22.32
C ASP A 163 -2.98 -24.27 -21.49
N LEU A 164 -3.99 -24.81 -22.18
CA LEU A 164 -4.61 -26.10 -21.81
C LEU A 164 -3.95 -27.20 -22.64
N THR A 165 -3.43 -28.24 -21.99
CA THR A 165 -2.86 -29.37 -22.73
C THR A 165 -3.98 -30.20 -23.39
N ASN A 166 -3.68 -30.80 -24.54
CA ASN A 166 -4.67 -31.60 -25.31
C ASN A 166 -5.27 -32.77 -24.50
N GLU A 167 -4.54 -33.28 -23.50
CA GLU A 167 -4.95 -34.34 -22.56
C GLU A 167 -6.07 -33.87 -21.61
N GLU A 168 -5.94 -32.67 -21.03
CA GLU A 168 -6.91 -32.09 -20.11
C GLU A 168 -8.21 -31.70 -20.81
N LEU A 169 -8.11 -31.29 -22.07
CA LEU A 169 -9.26 -31.01 -22.93
C LEU A 169 -10.03 -32.30 -23.28
N LYS A 170 -9.32 -33.39 -23.57
CA LYS A 170 -9.92 -34.73 -23.81
C LYS A 170 -10.69 -35.23 -22.59
N LYS A 171 -10.11 -35.13 -21.39
CA LYS A 171 -10.76 -35.55 -20.13
C LYS A 171 -12.07 -34.81 -19.88
N LYS A 172 -12.08 -33.48 -20.03
CA LYS A 172 -13.28 -32.65 -19.85
C LYS A 172 -14.38 -32.92 -20.88
N ILE A 173 -14.01 -33.18 -22.14
CA ILE A 173 -14.99 -33.51 -23.19
C ILE A 173 -15.66 -34.87 -22.90
N ILE A 174 -14.88 -35.87 -22.47
CA ILE A 174 -15.39 -37.20 -22.11
C ILE A 174 -16.33 -37.12 -20.89
N GLU A 175 -15.98 -36.31 -19.88
CA GLU A 175 -16.78 -36.10 -18.67
C GLU A 175 -18.11 -35.36 -18.92
N ILE A 176 -18.18 -34.57 -20.00
CA ILE A 176 -19.41 -33.92 -20.46
C ILE A 176 -20.27 -34.91 -21.24
N LEU A 177 -19.68 -35.73 -22.11
CA LEU A 177 -20.39 -36.75 -22.89
C LEU A 177 -20.95 -37.88 -22.03
N SER A 178 -20.32 -38.20 -20.90
CA SER A 178 -20.82 -39.21 -19.95
C SER A 178 -22.05 -38.76 -19.15
N LYS A 179 -22.48 -37.50 -19.27
CA LYS A 179 -23.64 -36.93 -18.55
C LYS A 179 -24.91 -36.86 -19.41
N ASP A 180 -24.84 -37.25 -20.69
CA ASP A 180 -25.99 -37.29 -21.61
C ASP A 180 -26.53 -38.73 -21.71
N GLU A 181 -27.87 -38.91 -21.68
CA GLU A 181 -28.55 -40.22 -21.55
C GLU A 181 -28.36 -41.22 -22.73
N GLY A 182 -27.47 -40.93 -23.68
CA GLY A 182 -27.15 -41.79 -24.83
C GLY A 182 -25.81 -42.54 -24.75
N PHE A 183 -24.99 -42.31 -23.72
CA PHE A 183 -23.61 -42.81 -23.65
C PHE A 183 -23.29 -43.47 -22.31
N ILE A 184 -22.60 -44.61 -22.34
CA ILE A 184 -21.91 -45.17 -21.17
C ILE A 184 -20.40 -45.08 -21.42
N ALA A 185 -19.69 -44.48 -20.46
CA ALA A 185 -18.24 -44.48 -20.40
C ALA A 185 -17.81 -45.49 -19.31
N CYS A 186 -16.99 -46.47 -19.69
CA CYS A 186 -16.36 -47.37 -18.72
C CYS A 186 -14.88 -47.03 -18.64
N VAL A 187 -14.42 -46.68 -17.43
CA VAL A 187 -13.02 -46.36 -17.13
C VAL A 187 -12.47 -47.50 -16.29
N ASN A 188 -11.59 -48.31 -16.87
CA ASN A 188 -10.81 -49.31 -16.14
C ASN A 188 -9.33 -49.09 -16.50
N GLY A 189 -8.56 -48.55 -15.54
CA GLY A 189 -7.18 -48.15 -15.76
C GLY A 189 -7.02 -47.03 -16.81
N ASP A 190 -5.85 -46.97 -17.47
CA ASP A 190 -5.44 -45.93 -18.42
C ASP A 190 -6.15 -45.99 -19.79
N THR A 191 -7.22 -46.78 -19.93
CA THR A 191 -7.98 -46.91 -21.18
C THR A 191 -9.46 -46.61 -20.98
N CYS A 192 -9.98 -45.62 -21.72
CA CYS A 192 -11.40 -45.25 -21.76
C CYS A 192 -12.10 -45.88 -22.98
N LYS A 193 -13.24 -46.57 -22.76
CA LYS A 193 -14.14 -47.04 -23.83
C LYS A 193 -15.50 -46.34 -23.73
N LEU A 194 -16.08 -46.00 -24.89
CA LEU A 194 -17.38 -45.31 -25.06
C LEU A 194 -18.33 -46.18 -25.87
N SER A 195 -19.56 -46.39 -25.38
CA SER A 195 -20.61 -47.15 -26.08
C SER A 195 -21.95 -46.41 -26.12
N PHE A 196 -22.70 -46.56 -27.22
CA PHE A 196 -24.04 -45.98 -27.43
C PHE A 196 -25.16 -46.90 -26.92
N LEU A 197 -26.17 -46.35 -26.26
CA LEU A 197 -27.43 -47.06 -25.98
C LEU A 197 -28.41 -46.90 -27.16
N LYS A 198 -28.89 -48.02 -27.71
CA LYS A 198 -30.11 -48.09 -28.51
C LYS A 198 -31.15 -48.91 -27.73
N ASP A 199 -32.35 -48.34 -27.61
CA ASP A 199 -33.42 -48.77 -26.72
C ASP A 199 -33.90 -50.23 -26.92
N LYS A 200 -34.46 -50.78 -25.84
CA LYS A 200 -34.83 -52.18 -25.53
C LYS A 200 -35.60 -52.89 -26.64
N ARG A 201 -34.89 -53.70 -27.43
CA ARG A 201 -35.31 -54.97 -28.06
C ARG A 201 -34.11 -55.45 -28.89
N TYR A 202 -33.74 -56.71 -28.73
CA TYR A 202 -32.63 -57.44 -29.37
C TYR A 202 -31.27 -57.38 -28.65
N ASP A 203 -30.93 -58.57 -28.13
CA ASP A 203 -29.59 -59.03 -27.75
C ASP A 203 -28.65 -58.93 -28.95
N ASN A 204 -27.70 -57.99 -28.88
CA ASN A 204 -26.36 -58.01 -29.50
C ASN A 204 -25.78 -56.60 -29.43
N ILE A 205 -25.05 -56.32 -28.34
CA ILE A 205 -24.22 -55.13 -28.19
C ILE A 205 -22.85 -55.47 -28.81
N GLU A 206 -22.51 -54.85 -29.95
CA GLU A 206 -21.16 -54.95 -30.50
C GLU A 206 -20.22 -53.96 -29.79
N TRP A 207 -19.17 -54.51 -29.17
CA TRP A 207 -18.12 -53.74 -28.54
C TRP A 207 -16.99 -53.53 -29.53
N ILE A 208 -16.92 -52.35 -30.13
CA ILE A 208 -15.84 -52.01 -31.07
C ILE A 208 -14.58 -51.71 -30.27
N SER A 209 -13.54 -52.53 -30.46
CA SER A 209 -12.23 -52.31 -29.85
C SER A 209 -11.43 -51.25 -30.62
N HIS A 210 -10.39 -50.70 -29.99
CA HIS A 210 -9.50 -49.72 -30.63
C HIS A 210 -8.86 -50.26 -31.93
N GLU A 211 -8.76 -51.59 -32.09
CA GLU A 211 -8.10 -52.24 -33.23
C GLU A 211 -9.06 -52.57 -34.39
N GLU A 212 -10.36 -52.71 -34.13
CA GLU A 212 -11.38 -52.94 -35.17
C GLU A 212 -11.69 -51.69 -36.01
N LEU A 213 -11.32 -50.51 -35.50
CA LEU A 213 -11.34 -49.27 -36.29
C LEU A 213 -10.24 -49.22 -37.35
N PHE A 214 -9.24 -50.12 -37.31
CA PHE A 214 -7.98 -49.93 -38.05
C PHE A 214 -7.39 -51.16 -38.76
N SER A 215 -8.12 -52.26 -38.99
CA SER A 215 -7.58 -53.40 -39.77
C SER A 215 -8.34 -53.72 -41.07
N ASP A 216 -7.70 -53.28 -42.15
CA ASP A 216 -7.62 -53.81 -43.53
C ASP A 216 -8.84 -54.32 -44.31
N GLY A 217 -9.01 -53.71 -45.48
CA GLY A 217 -9.70 -54.26 -46.64
C GLY A 217 -10.36 -53.19 -47.48
N GLU A 218 -11.45 -52.62 -46.97
CA GLU A 218 -12.19 -51.53 -47.59
C GLU A 218 -12.92 -50.72 -46.52
N LYS A 219 -12.27 -49.74 -45.89
CA LYS A 219 -12.87 -48.60 -45.16
C LYS A 219 -11.81 -47.69 -44.52
N LEU A 220 -12.01 -46.40 -44.75
CA LEU A 220 -11.46 -45.17 -44.14
C LEU A 220 -10.18 -45.23 -43.27
N ARG A 221 -9.04 -44.86 -43.89
CA ARG A 221 -7.90 -44.27 -43.20
C ARG A 221 -8.25 -42.83 -42.75
N LEU A 222 -8.32 -42.59 -41.45
CA LEU A 222 -8.12 -41.24 -40.87
C LEU A 222 -6.61 -41.04 -40.67
N PRO A 223 -6.06 -39.87 -41.01
CA PRO A 223 -4.61 -39.72 -41.13
C PRO A 223 -3.92 -39.23 -39.84
N ASP A 224 -2.69 -39.71 -39.61
CA ASP A 224 -1.89 -39.58 -38.38
C ASP A 224 -1.21 -38.22 -38.15
N SER A 225 -1.66 -37.15 -38.81
CA SER A 225 -1.17 -35.81 -38.48
C SER A 225 -2.25 -34.75 -38.63
N THR A 226 -2.15 -33.71 -37.79
CA THR A 226 -3.03 -32.55 -37.78
C THR A 226 -3.05 -31.80 -39.13
N GLU A 227 -2.05 -32.01 -39.98
CA GLU A 227 -1.99 -31.45 -41.33
C GLU A 227 -2.90 -32.22 -42.32
N GLU A 228 -3.12 -33.51 -42.07
CA GLU A 228 -3.90 -34.38 -42.95
C GLU A 228 -5.38 -34.50 -42.50
N PHE A 229 -5.70 -34.13 -41.26
CA PHE A 229 -7.07 -33.79 -40.83
C PHE A 229 -7.67 -32.64 -41.67
N THR A 230 -6.80 -31.78 -42.21
CA THR A 230 -7.18 -30.72 -43.17
C THR A 230 -7.49 -31.29 -44.57
N LYS A 231 -6.94 -32.46 -44.96
CA LYS A 231 -7.27 -33.13 -46.24
C LYS A 231 -8.68 -33.73 -46.25
N PHE A 232 -9.26 -34.09 -45.10
CA PHE A 232 -10.63 -34.61 -45.03
C PHE A 232 -11.67 -33.59 -45.55
N TYR A 233 -11.42 -32.30 -45.32
CA TYR A 233 -12.20 -31.20 -45.90
C TYR A 233 -11.84 -30.89 -47.37
N TYR A 234 -10.64 -31.25 -47.84
CA TYR A 234 -10.23 -31.09 -49.24
C TYR A 234 -10.89 -32.12 -50.17
N LEU A 235 -11.13 -33.35 -49.68
CA LEU A 235 -11.79 -34.43 -50.45
C LEU A 235 -13.29 -34.18 -50.69
N ALA A 236 -14.01 -33.53 -49.77
CA ALA A 236 -15.40 -33.14 -50.00
C ALA A 236 -15.55 -32.11 -51.15
N GLY A 237 -14.51 -31.31 -51.40
CA GLY A 237 -14.44 -30.36 -52.51
C GLY A 237 -14.08 -31.00 -53.85
N ILE A 238 -13.28 -32.07 -53.86
CA ILE A 238 -12.80 -32.72 -55.10
C ILE A 238 -13.80 -33.77 -55.65
N VAL A 239 -14.61 -34.41 -54.81
CA VAL A 239 -15.56 -35.46 -55.27
C VAL A 239 -16.69 -34.93 -56.16
N LYS A 240 -16.84 -33.60 -56.31
CA LYS A 240 -17.77 -33.01 -57.30
C LYS A 240 -17.15 -32.74 -58.68
N ALA A 241 -15.84 -32.87 -58.82
CA ALA A 241 -15.11 -32.58 -60.06
C ALA A 241 -14.79 -33.82 -60.92
N GLY A 242 -15.07 -35.04 -60.43
CA GLY A 242 -14.92 -36.30 -61.19
C GLY A 242 -16.28 -36.98 -61.38
N GLY A 243 -16.60 -37.38 -62.61
CA GLY A 243 -17.93 -37.82 -63.02
C GLY A 243 -18.47 -39.08 -62.33
N ASN A 244 -19.81 -39.16 -62.35
CA ASN A 244 -20.66 -40.34 -62.12
C ASN A 244 -20.34 -41.25 -60.91
N THR A 245 -20.88 -40.90 -59.74
CA THR A 245 -21.39 -41.92 -58.80
C THR A 245 -22.51 -41.33 -57.93
N LYS A 246 -23.73 -41.86 -58.12
CA LYS A 246 -24.93 -41.47 -57.35
C LYS A 246 -24.83 -41.99 -55.90
N LEU A 247 -24.37 -41.15 -54.97
CA LEU A 247 -24.61 -41.37 -53.54
C LEU A 247 -26.02 -40.88 -53.17
N LYS A 248 -26.99 -41.79 -53.28
CA LYS A 248 -28.33 -41.67 -52.69
C LYS A 248 -28.20 -41.73 -51.16
N ASN A 249 -27.89 -40.60 -50.51
CA ASN A 249 -28.40 -40.26 -49.18
C ASN A 249 -27.90 -38.87 -48.75
N ILE A 250 -28.42 -37.85 -49.44
CA ILE A 250 -28.23 -36.44 -49.06
C ILE A 250 -28.79 -36.17 -47.66
N SER A 251 -29.76 -36.95 -47.16
CA SER A 251 -30.33 -36.74 -45.82
C SER A 251 -29.41 -37.18 -44.69
N ILE A 252 -28.56 -38.20 -44.88
CA ILE A 252 -27.60 -38.65 -43.86
C ILE A 252 -26.42 -37.69 -43.80
N PHE A 253 -25.89 -37.21 -44.94
CA PHE A 253 -24.82 -36.21 -44.92
C PHE A 253 -25.30 -34.87 -44.35
N LYS A 254 -26.53 -34.45 -44.70
CA LYS A 254 -27.16 -33.26 -44.13
C LYS A 254 -27.43 -33.42 -42.64
N LYS A 255 -27.93 -34.57 -42.18
CA LYS A 255 -28.07 -34.87 -40.74
C LYS A 255 -26.72 -34.99 -40.03
N VAL A 256 -25.70 -35.62 -40.61
CA VAL A 256 -24.38 -35.78 -39.99
C VAL A 256 -23.68 -34.42 -39.86
N VAL A 257 -23.79 -33.53 -40.87
CA VAL A 257 -23.30 -32.14 -40.78
C VAL A 257 -24.16 -31.31 -39.81
N ASP A 258 -25.48 -31.40 -39.86
CA ASP A 258 -26.38 -30.66 -38.96
C ASP A 258 -26.28 -31.15 -37.49
N THR A 259 -25.94 -32.43 -37.28
CA THR A 259 -25.83 -33.07 -35.96
C THR A 259 -24.42 -33.02 -35.38
N LEU A 260 -23.35 -33.21 -36.16
CA LEU A 260 -21.95 -33.05 -35.68
C LEU A 260 -21.50 -31.59 -35.63
N PHE A 261 -22.07 -30.72 -36.48
CA PHE A 261 -21.81 -29.29 -36.48
C PHE A 261 -23.11 -28.52 -36.28
N THR A 262 -23.57 -28.48 -35.04
CA THR A 262 -24.50 -27.42 -34.66
C THR A 262 -23.82 -26.07 -34.94
N TRP A 263 -24.56 -25.10 -35.49
CA TRP A 263 -24.04 -23.74 -35.72
C TRP A 263 -23.40 -23.15 -34.45
N LYS A 264 -23.96 -23.54 -33.30
CA LYS A 264 -23.45 -23.26 -31.95
C LYS A 264 -22.01 -23.77 -31.74
N PHE A 265 -21.66 -24.96 -32.23
CA PHE A 265 -20.30 -25.50 -32.17
C PHE A 265 -19.32 -24.71 -33.03
N ILE A 266 -19.70 -24.29 -34.26
CA ILE A 266 -18.83 -23.45 -35.11
C ILE A 266 -18.71 -22.03 -34.52
N GLU A 267 -19.77 -21.50 -33.91
CA GLU A 267 -19.76 -20.24 -33.17
C GLU A 267 -18.99 -20.30 -31.84
N THR A 268 -18.77 -21.47 -31.24
CA THR A 268 -17.95 -21.60 -30.02
C THR A 268 -16.54 -22.13 -30.30
N SER A 269 -16.28 -22.62 -31.52
CA SER A 269 -15.00 -23.22 -31.90
C SER A 269 -13.85 -22.20 -31.95
N PRO A 270 -12.61 -22.62 -31.60
CA PRO A 270 -11.41 -21.79 -31.75
C PRO A 270 -11.21 -21.24 -33.17
N LYS A 271 -10.63 -20.03 -33.29
CA LYS A 271 -10.43 -19.32 -34.56
C LYS A 271 -9.67 -20.15 -35.63
N LYS A 272 -8.81 -21.10 -35.25
CA LYS A 272 -8.11 -21.99 -36.20
C LYS A 272 -9.07 -22.91 -36.98
N TYR A 273 -10.12 -23.41 -36.33
CA TYR A 273 -11.10 -24.29 -36.96
C TYR A 273 -12.09 -23.48 -37.80
N ILE A 274 -12.53 -22.32 -37.30
CA ILE A 274 -13.41 -21.42 -38.07
C ILE A 274 -12.69 -20.90 -39.32
N SER A 275 -11.42 -20.52 -39.24
CA SER A 275 -10.65 -20.07 -40.41
C SER A 275 -10.44 -21.20 -41.42
N SER A 276 -10.24 -22.44 -40.98
CA SER A 276 -10.12 -23.60 -41.87
C SER A 276 -11.45 -23.91 -42.57
N PHE A 277 -12.57 -23.80 -41.86
CA PHE A 277 -13.91 -23.91 -42.43
C PHE A 277 -14.18 -22.82 -43.47
N ILE A 278 -13.94 -21.55 -43.11
CA ILE A 278 -14.11 -20.41 -44.03
C ILE A 278 -13.21 -20.61 -45.25
N ARG A 279 -11.93 -20.95 -45.07
CA ARG A 279 -10.98 -21.20 -46.16
C ARG A 279 -11.51 -22.26 -47.13
N GLY A 280 -11.91 -23.44 -46.63
CA GLY A 280 -12.46 -24.51 -47.46
C GLY A 280 -13.78 -24.14 -48.14
N TYR A 281 -14.61 -23.34 -47.48
CA TYR A 281 -15.87 -22.86 -48.06
C TYR A 281 -15.63 -21.82 -49.16
N VAL A 282 -14.72 -20.86 -48.96
CA VAL A 282 -14.38 -19.86 -49.99
C VAL A 282 -13.60 -20.51 -51.15
N ASP A 283 -12.79 -21.53 -50.89
CA ASP A 283 -12.13 -22.32 -51.94
C ASP A 283 -13.16 -23.05 -52.83
N THR A 284 -14.30 -23.48 -52.29
CA THR A 284 -15.34 -24.19 -53.07
C THR A 284 -16.37 -23.25 -53.71
N ARG A 285 -16.77 -22.16 -53.04
CA ARG A 285 -17.87 -21.28 -53.46
C ARG A 285 -17.47 -19.83 -53.74
N GLY A 286 -16.29 -19.40 -53.31
CA GLY A 286 -15.81 -18.03 -53.47
C GLY A 286 -15.14 -17.78 -54.82
N ILE A 287 -15.32 -16.59 -55.37
CA ILE A 287 -14.75 -16.13 -56.64
C ILE A 287 -13.98 -14.83 -56.39
N VAL A 288 -12.72 -14.76 -56.82
CA VAL A 288 -11.91 -13.55 -56.72
C VAL A 288 -12.04 -12.77 -58.04
N LYS A 289 -12.54 -11.53 -57.98
CA LYS A 289 -12.71 -10.66 -59.16
C LYS A 289 -12.16 -9.26 -58.86
N ASN A 290 -11.87 -8.49 -59.90
CA ASN A 290 -11.21 -7.16 -59.94
C ASN A 290 -11.17 -6.31 -58.66
N ASN A 291 -12.23 -6.25 -57.84
CA ASN A 291 -12.32 -5.40 -56.65
C ASN A 291 -12.54 -6.16 -55.31
N GLY A 292 -12.71 -7.49 -55.29
CA GLY A 292 -13.05 -8.24 -54.07
C GLY A 292 -13.19 -9.76 -54.22
N ILE A 293 -13.60 -10.41 -53.12
CA ILE A 293 -13.97 -11.83 -53.06
C ILE A 293 -15.50 -11.93 -52.96
N TYR A 294 -16.13 -12.70 -53.83
CA TYR A 294 -17.59 -12.87 -53.89
C TYR A 294 -17.97 -14.32 -53.59
N ILE A 295 -18.96 -14.55 -52.71
CA ILE A 295 -19.38 -15.88 -52.24
C ILE A 295 -20.91 -15.96 -52.30
N SER A 296 -21.47 -16.85 -53.12
CA SER A 296 -22.94 -16.98 -53.24
C SER A 296 -23.44 -18.27 -52.57
N SER A 297 -24.48 -18.16 -51.73
CA SER A 297 -25.17 -19.27 -51.04
C SER A 297 -26.63 -18.88 -50.71
N ASP A 298 -27.36 -19.77 -50.03
CA ASP A 298 -28.65 -19.42 -49.43
C ASP A 298 -28.53 -18.24 -48.43
N ASN A 299 -29.58 -17.42 -48.37
CA ASN A 299 -29.60 -16.17 -47.60
C ASN A 299 -29.36 -16.37 -46.10
N GLU A 300 -29.75 -17.51 -45.54
CA GLU A 300 -29.54 -17.79 -44.12
C GLU A 300 -28.09 -18.16 -43.83
N PHE A 301 -27.48 -18.98 -44.68
CA PHE A 301 -26.06 -19.32 -44.58
C PHE A 301 -25.16 -18.12 -44.85
N ILE A 302 -25.51 -17.23 -45.77
CA ILE A 302 -24.71 -16.01 -46.03
C ILE A 302 -24.68 -15.09 -44.80
N LYS A 303 -25.83 -14.87 -44.14
CA LYS A 303 -25.88 -14.10 -42.88
C LYS A 303 -24.98 -14.72 -41.80
N ARG A 304 -24.98 -16.05 -41.74
CA ARG A 304 -24.17 -16.85 -40.82
C ARG A 304 -22.67 -16.80 -41.15
N LEU A 305 -22.29 -16.93 -42.42
CA LEU A 305 -20.92 -16.81 -42.89
C LEU A 305 -20.36 -15.40 -42.68
N GLN A 306 -21.18 -14.37 -42.85
CA GLN A 306 -20.85 -12.97 -42.56
C GLN A 306 -20.48 -12.78 -41.08
N LEU A 307 -21.21 -13.42 -40.15
CA LEU A 307 -20.88 -13.43 -38.72
C LEU A 307 -19.55 -14.15 -38.42
N LEU A 308 -19.26 -15.27 -39.11
CA LEU A 308 -17.99 -15.97 -38.95
C LEU A 308 -16.80 -15.16 -39.48
N LEU A 309 -16.95 -14.44 -40.59
CA LEU A 309 -15.93 -13.54 -41.13
C LEU A 309 -15.67 -12.35 -40.19
N TYR A 310 -16.72 -11.86 -39.52
CA TYR A 310 -16.59 -10.79 -38.52
C TYR A 310 -15.68 -11.21 -37.35
N LYS A 311 -15.62 -12.49 -36.96
CA LYS A 311 -14.68 -12.98 -35.94
C LYS A 311 -13.20 -12.82 -36.29
N PHE A 312 -12.89 -12.58 -37.56
CA PHE A 312 -11.54 -12.27 -38.05
C PHE A 312 -11.39 -10.79 -38.42
N ASP A 313 -12.33 -9.95 -38.01
CA ASP A 313 -12.43 -8.52 -38.30
C ASP A 313 -12.53 -8.24 -39.81
N ILE A 314 -13.12 -9.18 -40.57
CA ILE A 314 -13.29 -9.06 -42.02
C ILE A 314 -14.71 -8.59 -42.29
N ALA A 315 -14.84 -7.35 -42.77
CA ALA A 315 -16.13 -6.81 -43.19
C ALA A 315 -16.52 -7.38 -44.56
N SER A 316 -17.82 -7.62 -44.74
CA SER A 316 -18.38 -8.15 -45.97
C SER A 316 -19.82 -7.66 -46.17
N ILE A 317 -20.26 -7.54 -47.41
CA ILE A 317 -21.56 -7.00 -47.82
C ILE A 317 -22.41 -8.15 -48.36
N ASN A 318 -23.62 -8.32 -47.86
CA ASN A 318 -24.57 -9.24 -48.49
C ASN A 318 -25.38 -8.46 -49.53
N GLU A 319 -25.13 -8.71 -50.82
CA GLU A 319 -25.98 -8.20 -51.89
C GLU A 319 -27.34 -8.93 -51.84
N ASN A 320 -28.45 -8.22 -52.06
CA ASN A 320 -29.84 -8.71 -51.90
C ASN A 320 -30.22 -9.97 -52.73
N ASN A 321 -29.28 -10.53 -53.48
CA ASN A 321 -29.36 -11.73 -54.32
C ASN A 321 -28.70 -12.98 -53.68
N GLY A 322 -28.28 -12.94 -52.41
CA GLY A 322 -27.63 -14.07 -51.72
C GLY A 322 -26.13 -14.19 -52.02
N THR A 323 -25.48 -13.07 -52.32
CA THR A 323 -24.04 -13.01 -52.61
C THR A 323 -23.32 -12.13 -51.60
N LEU A 324 -22.35 -12.71 -50.88
CA LEU A 324 -21.49 -12.04 -49.94
C LEU A 324 -20.22 -11.53 -50.62
N CYS A 325 -19.92 -10.24 -50.46
CA CYS A 325 -18.83 -9.54 -51.11
C CYS A 325 -17.83 -9.02 -50.06
N ILE A 326 -16.56 -9.41 -50.15
CA ILE A 326 -15.44 -8.94 -49.31
C ILE A 326 -14.57 -8.02 -50.16
N THR A 327 -14.59 -6.74 -49.88
CA THR A 327 -13.86 -5.70 -50.62
C THR A 327 -13.08 -4.82 -49.64
N GLY A 328 -12.26 -3.90 -50.17
CA GLY A 328 -11.52 -2.94 -49.35
C GLY A 328 -10.19 -3.46 -48.81
N LYS A 329 -9.19 -2.57 -48.74
CA LYS A 329 -7.80 -2.91 -48.39
C LYS A 329 -7.69 -3.55 -47.00
N SER A 330 -8.42 -3.05 -46.01
CA SER A 330 -8.38 -3.55 -44.62
C SER A 330 -8.90 -5.00 -44.53
N SER A 331 -10.12 -5.24 -45.01
CA SER A 331 -10.78 -6.55 -44.98
C SER A 331 -10.07 -7.58 -45.86
N LEU A 332 -9.56 -7.19 -47.03
CA LEU A 332 -8.73 -8.07 -47.86
C LEU A 332 -7.37 -8.36 -47.21
N THR A 333 -6.74 -7.39 -46.53
CA THR A 333 -5.47 -7.62 -45.80
C THR A 333 -5.68 -8.57 -44.62
N ARG A 334 -6.80 -8.46 -43.91
CA ARG A 334 -7.17 -9.37 -42.81
C ARG A 334 -7.54 -10.75 -43.34
N PHE A 335 -8.25 -10.83 -44.47
CA PHE A 335 -8.56 -12.09 -45.13
C PHE A 335 -7.29 -12.84 -45.57
N LYS A 336 -6.14 -12.18 -45.76
CA LYS A 336 -4.85 -12.86 -45.99
C LYS A 336 -4.49 -13.88 -44.91
N LYS A 337 -4.92 -13.68 -43.65
CA LYS A 337 -4.70 -14.62 -42.54
C LYS A 337 -5.52 -15.90 -42.69
N ILE A 338 -6.71 -15.80 -43.30
CA ILE A 338 -7.51 -16.96 -43.71
C ILE A 338 -6.95 -17.50 -45.01
N GLY A 339 -6.88 -16.70 -46.06
CA GLY A 339 -6.31 -17.07 -47.35
C GLY A 339 -7.13 -18.11 -48.12
N PHE A 340 -6.53 -18.61 -49.20
CA PHE A 340 -7.09 -19.65 -50.07
C PHE A 340 -6.13 -20.84 -50.10
N SER A 341 -6.68 -22.04 -50.14
CA SER A 341 -5.91 -23.27 -50.42
C SER A 341 -5.81 -23.51 -51.93
N ASP A 342 -6.77 -23.01 -52.72
CA ASP A 342 -6.70 -23.05 -54.18
C ASP A 342 -5.61 -22.12 -54.72
N ILE A 343 -4.66 -22.70 -55.47
CA ILE A 343 -3.46 -22.00 -55.96
C ILE A 343 -3.82 -20.88 -56.95
N ASN A 344 -4.85 -21.06 -57.78
CA ASN A 344 -5.28 -20.08 -58.77
C ASN A 344 -5.98 -18.90 -58.10
N LYS A 345 -6.91 -19.17 -57.17
CA LYS A 345 -7.58 -18.12 -56.37
C LYS A 345 -6.58 -17.38 -55.49
N LYS A 346 -5.58 -18.06 -54.94
CA LYS A 346 -4.49 -17.42 -54.19
C LYS A 346 -3.65 -16.48 -55.07
N LYS A 347 -3.34 -16.86 -56.32
CA LYS A 347 -2.65 -15.99 -57.29
C LYS A 347 -3.50 -14.76 -57.66
N GLU A 348 -4.79 -14.95 -57.92
CA GLU A 348 -5.73 -13.86 -58.21
C GLU A 348 -5.91 -12.92 -57.02
N PHE A 349 -6.02 -13.47 -55.80
CA PHE A 349 -6.12 -12.71 -54.56
C PHE A 349 -4.85 -11.90 -54.28
N ASN A 350 -3.67 -12.46 -54.55
CA ASN A 350 -2.42 -11.71 -54.43
C ASN A 350 -2.28 -10.61 -55.49
N LYS A 351 -2.82 -10.80 -56.71
CA LYS A 351 -2.91 -9.73 -57.72
C LYS A 351 -3.89 -8.63 -57.28
N LEU A 352 -5.04 -9.01 -56.72
CA LEU A 352 -6.04 -8.11 -56.16
C LEU A 352 -5.45 -7.25 -55.02
N LEU A 353 -4.69 -7.85 -54.09
CA LEU A 353 -4.00 -7.14 -53.00
C LEU A 353 -2.98 -6.11 -53.52
N LYS A 354 -2.34 -6.37 -54.68
CA LYS A 354 -1.38 -5.43 -55.30
C LYS A 354 -2.06 -4.30 -56.08
N LYS A 355 -3.28 -4.50 -56.58
CA LYS A 355 -4.00 -3.54 -57.45
C LYS A 355 -4.86 -2.52 -56.72
N ASN A 356 -5.23 -2.75 -55.46
CA ASN A 356 -6.24 -1.92 -54.78
C ASN A 356 -5.69 -0.55 -54.30
N ILE A 357 -5.90 0.46 -55.15
CA ILE A 357 -5.98 1.89 -54.83
C ILE A 357 -7.47 2.24 -54.72
N ASP A 358 -7.90 2.71 -53.55
CA ASP A 358 -9.22 3.24 -53.16
C ASP A 358 -10.50 2.66 -53.81
N SER A 359 -11.26 1.90 -53.02
CA SER A 359 -12.73 1.96 -53.09
C SER A 359 -13.39 1.38 -51.83
N LYS A 360 -14.46 2.07 -51.40
CA LYS A 360 -15.28 1.91 -50.19
C LYS A 360 -15.74 0.46 -49.94
N ILE A 361 -15.68 0.02 -48.67
CA ILE A 361 -16.82 -0.45 -47.84
C ILE A 361 -16.33 -1.38 -46.70
N ASP A 362 -16.67 -1.01 -45.45
CA ASP A 362 -16.72 -1.88 -44.26
C ASP A 362 -18.17 -1.91 -43.75
N HIS A 363 -19.12 -2.62 -44.38
CA HIS A 363 -20.54 -2.58 -43.97
C HIS A 363 -20.85 -3.41 -42.70
N ILE A 364 -21.66 -2.84 -41.79
CA ILE A 364 -22.26 -3.43 -40.58
C ILE A 364 -23.74 -3.72 -40.90
N PRO A 365 -24.28 -4.92 -40.63
CA PRO A 365 -25.70 -5.22 -40.84
C PRO A 365 -26.59 -4.41 -39.87
N VAL A 366 -27.69 -3.86 -40.39
CA VAL A 366 -28.56 -2.90 -39.69
C VAL A 366 -29.91 -3.56 -39.39
N SER A 367 -30.39 -3.49 -38.13
CA SER A 367 -31.72 -4.00 -37.75
C SER A 367 -32.83 -3.06 -38.25
N ARG A 368 -34.08 -3.51 -38.26
CA ARG A 368 -35.22 -2.71 -38.74
C ARG A 368 -35.41 -1.45 -37.89
N GLU A 369 -35.20 -1.55 -36.58
CA GLU A 369 -35.26 -0.39 -35.68
C GLU A 369 -34.15 0.63 -35.95
N ILE A 370 -32.94 0.17 -36.31
CA ILE A 370 -31.81 1.06 -36.63
C ILE A 370 -31.98 1.67 -38.03
N SER A 371 -32.57 0.94 -38.98
CA SER A 371 -32.92 1.47 -40.31
C SER A 371 -33.95 2.62 -40.21
N GLU A 372 -34.91 2.49 -39.29
CA GLU A 372 -35.88 3.54 -38.97
C GLU A 372 -35.23 4.77 -38.32
N ILE A 373 -34.22 4.58 -37.45
CA ILE A 373 -33.46 5.67 -36.82
C ILE A 373 -32.61 6.47 -37.83
N ILE A 374 -32.06 5.80 -38.84
CA ILE A 374 -31.16 6.39 -39.84
C ILE A 374 -31.95 6.92 -41.06
N ASN A 375 -33.26 6.62 -41.13
CA ASN A 375 -34.19 7.03 -42.17
C ASN A 375 -33.74 6.64 -43.60
N GLU A 376 -33.08 5.48 -43.71
CA GLU A 376 -32.67 4.86 -44.97
C GLU A 376 -32.99 3.35 -44.96
N ASP A 377 -33.62 2.86 -46.02
CA ASP A 377 -34.02 1.45 -46.20
C ASP A 377 -32.81 0.61 -46.68
N LYS A 378 -31.80 0.46 -45.79
CA LYS A 378 -30.53 -0.24 -46.07
C LYS A 378 -30.35 -1.45 -45.15
N THR A 379 -29.93 -2.57 -45.74
CA THR A 379 -29.64 -3.83 -45.02
C THR A 379 -28.26 -3.85 -44.35
N SER A 380 -27.36 -2.92 -44.71
CA SER A 380 -26.04 -2.73 -44.08
C SER A 380 -25.44 -1.34 -44.37
N ILE A 381 -24.60 -0.79 -43.46
CA ILE A 381 -24.03 0.58 -43.52
C ILE A 381 -22.53 0.57 -43.18
N SER A 382 -21.68 1.37 -43.88
CA SER A 382 -20.22 1.22 -43.78
C SER A 382 -19.69 1.85 -42.48
N LYS A 383 -18.61 1.35 -41.85
CA LYS A 383 -18.00 1.99 -40.66
C LYS A 383 -17.67 3.46 -40.90
N HIS A 384 -17.39 3.85 -42.14
CA HIS A 384 -17.15 5.24 -42.53
C HIS A 384 -18.45 6.05 -42.71
N GLU A 385 -19.49 5.50 -43.34
CA GLU A 385 -20.83 6.13 -43.37
C GLU A 385 -21.43 6.21 -41.98
N LEU A 386 -21.30 5.17 -41.15
CA LEU A 386 -21.74 5.12 -39.77
C LEU A 386 -21.03 6.21 -38.95
N ARG A 387 -19.72 6.43 -39.15
CA ARG A 387 -18.98 7.55 -38.56
C ARG A 387 -19.43 8.92 -39.07
N ASN A 388 -19.71 9.06 -40.37
CA ASN A 388 -20.19 10.33 -40.93
C ASN A 388 -21.63 10.64 -40.50
N ILE A 389 -22.49 9.63 -40.37
CA ILE A 389 -23.83 9.72 -39.81
C ILE A 389 -23.76 10.05 -38.31
N PHE A 390 -22.86 9.39 -37.57
CA PHE A 390 -22.57 9.67 -36.15
C PHE A 390 -22.07 11.11 -35.93
N ASN A 391 -21.28 11.65 -36.85
CA ASN A 391 -20.77 13.02 -36.79
C ASN A 391 -21.79 14.08 -37.24
N ASN A 392 -22.84 13.70 -37.98
CA ASN A 392 -23.83 14.62 -38.54
C ASN A 392 -25.21 14.57 -37.85
N LEU A 393 -25.41 13.69 -36.85
CA LEU A 393 -26.67 13.57 -36.11
C LEU A 393 -26.60 14.36 -34.79
N GLU A 394 -27.51 15.32 -34.61
CA GLU A 394 -27.62 16.05 -33.33
C GLU A 394 -28.35 15.23 -32.25
N SER A 395 -27.57 14.82 -31.25
CA SER A 395 -27.86 14.82 -29.81
C SER A 395 -28.88 13.84 -29.17
N LYS A 396 -29.60 12.97 -29.89
CA LYS A 396 -30.44 11.94 -29.22
C LYS A 396 -30.23 10.48 -29.62
N ASN A 397 -29.81 10.17 -30.85
CA ASN A 397 -29.69 8.77 -31.32
C ASN A 397 -28.24 8.25 -31.39
N VAL A 398 -27.28 9.01 -30.85
CA VAL A 398 -25.83 8.75 -30.93
C VAL A 398 -25.37 7.74 -29.86
N LYS A 399 -26.01 7.72 -28.68
CA LYS A 399 -25.65 6.84 -27.55
C LYS A 399 -25.97 5.36 -27.79
N ASP A 400 -27.00 5.05 -28.58
CA ASP A 400 -27.40 3.67 -28.87
C ASP A 400 -26.45 2.94 -29.84
N LEU A 401 -25.58 3.68 -30.54
CA LEU A 401 -24.68 3.15 -31.58
C LEU A 401 -23.23 2.96 -31.11
N GLU A 402 -22.85 3.60 -29.99
CA GLU A 402 -21.51 3.56 -29.39
C GLU A 402 -21.04 2.17 -28.90
N PRO A 403 -21.90 1.30 -28.34
CA PRO A 403 -21.51 -0.04 -27.83
C PRO A 403 -21.12 -1.03 -28.93
N LEU A 404 -21.54 -0.79 -30.18
CA LEU A 404 -21.26 -1.66 -31.33
C LEU A 404 -19.81 -1.53 -31.84
N VAL A 405 -18.97 -0.77 -31.14
CA VAL A 405 -17.60 -0.39 -31.54
C VAL A 405 -16.50 -1.09 -30.70
N CYS A 406 -16.79 -1.81 -29.58
CA CYS A 406 -15.78 -2.41 -28.68
C CYS A 406 -15.65 -3.96 -28.73
N ASP A 407 -14.41 -4.50 -28.71
CA ASP A 407 -14.07 -5.87 -29.16
C ASP A 407 -13.79 -6.97 -28.09
N ASP A 408 -13.51 -6.67 -26.79
CA ASP A 408 -13.11 -7.70 -25.78
C ASP A 408 -14.07 -7.89 -24.58
N VAL A 409 -15.14 -7.11 -24.48
CA VAL A 409 -16.17 -7.21 -23.42
C VAL A 409 -17.55 -7.55 -23.99
N SER A 410 -18.39 -8.18 -23.18
CA SER A 410 -19.80 -8.51 -23.47
C SER A 410 -20.69 -7.98 -22.37
N TYR A 411 -21.94 -7.76 -22.71
CA TYR A 411 -22.96 -7.29 -21.77
C TYR A 411 -23.95 -8.43 -21.57
N VAL A 412 -24.04 -8.94 -20.35
CA VAL A 412 -24.83 -10.12 -20.04
C VAL A 412 -25.88 -9.78 -19.02
N LYS A 413 -27.13 -10.05 -19.37
CA LYS A 413 -28.29 -9.73 -18.57
C LYS A 413 -28.34 -10.55 -17.28
N VAL A 414 -28.79 -9.94 -16.20
CA VAL A 414 -28.98 -10.59 -14.89
C VAL A 414 -30.32 -11.31 -14.90
N LYS A 415 -30.29 -12.63 -14.72
CA LYS A 415 -31.44 -13.53 -14.72
C LYS A 415 -32.10 -13.67 -13.35
N LYS A 416 -31.32 -13.70 -12.27
CA LYS A 416 -31.83 -13.92 -10.90
C LYS A 416 -30.84 -13.35 -9.87
N ILE A 417 -31.34 -12.97 -8.70
CA ILE A 417 -30.52 -12.48 -7.58
C ILE A 417 -31.02 -13.14 -6.29
N ASN A 418 -30.12 -13.71 -5.49
CA ASN A 418 -30.45 -14.33 -4.20
C ASN A 418 -29.63 -13.67 -3.07
N ARG A 419 -30.09 -13.79 -1.82
CA ARG A 419 -29.29 -13.48 -0.62
C ARG A 419 -28.92 -14.78 0.08
N ILE A 420 -27.66 -14.93 0.49
CA ILE A 420 -27.10 -16.18 1.01
C ILE A 420 -26.39 -15.94 2.34
N ASN A 421 -26.69 -16.77 3.34
CA ASN A 421 -26.12 -16.68 4.68
C ASN A 421 -25.03 -17.71 5.00
N ASP A 422 -24.72 -18.61 4.07
CA ASP A 422 -24.03 -19.88 4.39
C ASP A 422 -22.49 -19.81 4.46
N GLU A 423 -21.86 -18.67 4.10
CA GLU A 423 -20.39 -18.54 4.14
C GLU A 423 -19.87 -17.84 5.41
N LYS A 424 -18.81 -18.38 6.03
CA LYS A 424 -18.21 -17.81 7.25
C LYS A 424 -17.15 -16.73 6.97
N TYR A 425 -16.51 -16.78 5.80
CA TYR A 425 -15.42 -15.88 5.40
C TYR A 425 -15.60 -15.43 3.95
N VAL A 426 -15.17 -14.22 3.65
CA VAL A 426 -15.04 -13.61 2.32
C VAL A 426 -13.56 -13.39 2.01
N TYR A 427 -13.22 -13.23 0.75
CA TYR A 427 -11.84 -13.19 0.26
C TYR A 427 -11.66 -12.01 -0.68
N ASP A 428 -10.46 -11.46 -0.76
CA ASP A 428 -10.15 -10.34 -1.67
C ASP A 428 -8.74 -10.48 -2.26
N LEU A 429 -8.48 -9.78 -3.37
CA LEU A 429 -7.19 -9.75 -4.05
C LEU A 429 -6.76 -8.33 -4.32
N THR A 430 -5.53 -7.99 -3.92
CA THR A 430 -4.92 -6.73 -4.36
C THR A 430 -4.29 -6.95 -5.72
N VAL A 431 -4.79 -6.22 -6.74
CA VAL A 431 -4.27 -6.25 -8.10
C VAL A 431 -3.58 -4.95 -8.44
N GLU A 432 -2.28 -5.06 -8.69
CA GLU A 432 -1.38 -3.96 -9.04
C GLU A 432 -1.86 -3.28 -10.35
N LYS A 433 -1.73 -1.94 -10.40
CA LYS A 433 -1.98 -1.05 -11.57
C LYS A 433 -3.43 -0.87 -12.03
N TYR A 434 -4.28 -1.90 -11.98
CA TYR A 434 -5.63 -1.83 -12.57
C TYR A 434 -6.75 -1.72 -11.53
N HIS A 435 -6.48 -2.06 -10.26
CA HIS A 435 -7.43 -2.02 -9.14
C HIS A 435 -8.80 -2.63 -9.48
N ASN A 436 -8.77 -3.68 -10.30
CA ASN A 436 -9.92 -4.48 -10.71
C ASN A 436 -9.49 -5.89 -11.12
N PHE A 437 -10.36 -6.88 -10.96
CA PHE A 437 -10.13 -8.27 -11.39
C PHE A 437 -11.40 -8.95 -11.92
N VAL A 438 -11.21 -10.00 -12.71
CA VAL A 438 -12.30 -10.82 -13.25
C VAL A 438 -12.58 -12.01 -12.32
N ALA A 439 -13.78 -12.04 -11.75
CA ALA A 439 -14.30 -13.14 -10.94
C ALA A 439 -15.60 -13.69 -11.57
N ASN A 440 -15.66 -15.00 -11.82
CA ASN A 440 -16.75 -15.70 -12.49
C ASN A 440 -17.11 -15.08 -13.86
N GLY A 441 -16.10 -14.53 -14.55
CA GLY A 441 -16.25 -13.81 -15.82
C GLY A 441 -16.65 -12.33 -15.69
N VAL A 442 -16.80 -11.81 -14.46
CA VAL A 442 -17.33 -10.48 -14.15
C VAL A 442 -16.27 -9.55 -13.53
N ILE A 443 -16.29 -8.25 -13.83
CA ILE A 443 -15.26 -7.25 -13.41
C ILE A 443 -15.67 -6.46 -12.15
N VAL A 444 -14.70 -6.18 -11.25
CA VAL A 444 -14.83 -5.71 -9.83
C VAL A 444 -13.94 -4.45 -9.49
N HIS A 445 -14.30 -3.40 -8.68
CA HIS A 445 -13.56 -2.08 -8.52
C HIS A 445 -13.52 -1.32 -7.12
N ASN A 446 -12.58 -0.33 -6.87
CA ASN A 446 -12.27 0.47 -5.60
C ASN A 446 -12.17 2.07 -5.74
N THR A 447 -12.30 2.98 -4.70
CA THR A 447 -12.35 4.52 -4.84
C THR A 447 -12.09 5.48 -3.58
N THR A 448 -11.63 6.78 -3.71
CA THR A 448 -11.27 7.86 -2.67
C THR A 448 -11.90 9.31 -2.82
N LEU A 449 -11.80 10.21 -1.80
CA LEU A 449 -12.53 11.53 -1.65
C LEU A 449 -11.83 12.78 -2.23
N SER A 450 -10.51 12.94 -2.07
CA SER A 450 -9.76 14.17 -2.39
C SER A 450 -9.82 14.55 -3.88
N ASP A 451 -9.79 13.56 -4.76
CA ASP A 451 -9.93 13.73 -6.21
C ASP A 451 -11.23 14.45 -6.63
N ASN A 452 -12.32 14.24 -5.88
CA ASN A 452 -13.60 14.86 -6.19
C ASN A 452 -13.63 16.37 -5.88
N LEU A 453 -12.83 16.81 -4.91
CA LEU A 453 -12.67 18.26 -4.64
C LEU A 453 -11.89 18.94 -5.77
N LEU A 454 -10.87 18.26 -6.31
CA LEU A 454 -10.03 18.78 -7.41
C LEU A 454 -10.79 18.91 -8.73
N ALA A 455 -11.62 17.92 -9.04
CA ALA A 455 -12.52 18.00 -10.20
C ALA A 455 -13.51 19.15 -10.07
N GLY A 456 -14.06 19.33 -8.88
CA GLY A 456 -14.96 20.42 -8.56
C GLY A 456 -14.34 21.82 -8.69
N ALA A 457 -13.08 21.96 -8.30
CA ALA A 457 -12.30 23.19 -8.49
C ALA A 457 -11.87 23.41 -9.95
N GLY A 458 -12.10 22.44 -10.83
CA GLY A 458 -11.77 22.52 -12.26
C GLY A 458 -10.28 22.30 -12.57
N MET A 459 -9.56 21.63 -11.68
CA MET A 459 -8.15 21.24 -11.88
C MET A 459 -7.96 19.98 -12.72
N ILE A 460 -8.89 19.04 -12.57
CA ILE A 460 -8.98 17.79 -13.35
C ILE A 460 -10.37 17.69 -13.97
N SER A 461 -10.56 16.90 -15.02
CA SER A 461 -11.89 16.71 -15.60
C SER A 461 -12.77 15.90 -14.62
N ALA A 462 -14.06 16.20 -14.57
CA ALA A 462 -15.01 15.51 -13.69
C ALA A 462 -15.16 14.01 -14.02
N GLU A 463 -14.79 13.63 -15.25
CA GLU A 463 -14.74 12.28 -15.78
C GLU A 463 -13.50 11.51 -15.30
N LEU A 464 -12.33 12.17 -15.15
CA LEU A 464 -11.08 11.54 -14.68
C LEU A 464 -10.95 11.52 -13.13
N ALA A 465 -11.88 12.15 -12.42
CA ALA A 465 -11.85 12.28 -10.96
C ALA A 465 -12.22 10.96 -10.25
N GLY A 466 -11.31 10.45 -9.40
CA GLY A 466 -11.45 9.18 -8.70
C GLY A 466 -10.90 7.97 -9.46
N GLU A 467 -10.41 8.15 -10.69
CA GLU A 467 -9.79 7.08 -11.50
C GLU A 467 -8.25 7.11 -11.50
N GLN A 468 -7.63 8.27 -11.25
CA GLN A 468 -6.18 8.46 -11.35
C GLN A 468 -5.45 8.63 -10.01
N LEU A 469 -6.16 8.69 -8.87
CA LEU A 469 -5.57 8.96 -7.55
C LEU A 469 -4.53 10.09 -7.63
N PHE A 470 -4.97 11.27 -8.06
CA PHE A 470 -4.09 12.33 -8.56
C PHE A 470 -3.14 12.91 -7.49
N LEU A 471 -3.39 12.58 -6.22
CA LEU A 471 -2.61 13.00 -5.05
C LEU A 471 -1.68 11.94 -4.49
N ASP A 472 -1.93 10.67 -4.83
CA ASP A 472 -1.03 9.56 -4.53
C ASP A 472 -0.06 9.47 -5.72
N PHE A 473 0.91 10.40 -5.80
CA PHE A 473 1.83 10.49 -6.94
C PHE A 473 3.02 9.52 -6.83
N ASP A 474 3.27 8.99 -5.64
CA ASP A 474 4.29 7.97 -5.39
C ASP A 474 3.80 6.56 -5.80
N GLU A 475 4.68 5.76 -6.39
CA GLU A 475 4.33 4.40 -6.85
C GLU A 475 3.88 3.49 -5.69
N GLN A 476 4.40 3.70 -4.47
CA GLN A 476 3.99 2.95 -3.29
C GLN A 476 2.62 3.36 -2.77
N GLU A 477 2.28 4.65 -2.83
CA GLU A 477 0.96 5.15 -2.43
C GLU A 477 -0.14 4.57 -3.33
N GLN A 478 0.11 4.55 -4.65
CA GLN A 478 -0.79 3.94 -5.63
C GLN A 478 -0.89 2.42 -5.44
N ALA A 479 0.23 1.73 -5.22
CA ALA A 479 0.25 0.29 -5.05
C ALA A 479 -0.48 -0.16 -3.76
N ARG A 480 -0.35 0.61 -2.68
CA ARG A 480 -0.89 0.28 -1.36
C ARG A 480 -2.28 0.87 -1.10
N GLY A 481 -2.69 1.88 -1.87
CA GLY A 481 -3.97 2.57 -1.70
C GLY A 481 -4.05 3.35 -0.38
N ILE A 482 -2.90 3.80 0.13
CA ILE A 482 -2.75 4.61 1.34
C ILE A 482 -1.88 5.82 1.00
N THR A 483 -2.22 6.98 1.54
CA THR A 483 -1.36 8.17 1.47
C THR A 483 -0.23 8.01 2.49
N ILE A 484 1.01 8.15 2.01
CA ILE A 484 2.27 7.99 2.76
C ILE A 484 2.87 9.38 3.03
N ASP A 485 2.90 10.24 2.01
CA ASP A 485 3.44 11.59 2.08
C ASP A 485 2.34 12.63 1.99
N ALA A 486 2.51 13.75 2.70
CA ALA A 486 1.57 14.85 2.58
C ALA A 486 1.60 15.51 1.18
N ALA A 487 0.45 15.70 0.53
CA ALA A 487 0.36 16.31 -0.80
C ALA A 487 -0.20 17.75 -0.74
N ASN A 488 0.52 18.73 -1.30
CA ASN A 488 0.14 20.16 -1.26
C ASN A 488 -0.54 20.61 -2.56
N ILE A 489 -1.67 21.33 -2.46
CA ILE A 489 -2.45 21.80 -3.61
C ILE A 489 -3.09 23.17 -3.32
N SER A 490 -3.15 24.08 -4.29
CA SER A 490 -3.89 25.35 -4.14
C SER A 490 -5.02 25.49 -5.14
N MET A 491 -6.27 25.55 -4.66
CA MET A 491 -7.51 25.70 -5.45
C MET A 491 -8.10 27.11 -5.36
N VAL A 492 -8.81 27.54 -6.41
CA VAL A 492 -9.59 28.79 -6.40
C VAL A 492 -11.08 28.46 -6.33
N HIS A 493 -11.76 29.00 -5.32
CA HIS A 493 -13.20 28.80 -5.14
C HIS A 493 -13.94 30.14 -5.05
N LYS A 494 -15.11 30.24 -5.67
CA LYS A 494 -15.95 31.45 -5.64
C LYS A 494 -17.11 31.28 -4.66
N TYR A 495 -17.22 32.18 -3.70
CA TYR A 495 -18.28 32.20 -2.69
C TYR A 495 -18.79 33.63 -2.49
N ASN A 496 -20.12 33.84 -2.49
CA ASN A 496 -20.76 35.16 -2.34
C ASN A 496 -20.17 36.29 -3.21
N ASN A 497 -19.86 35.98 -4.48
CA ASN A 497 -19.22 36.88 -5.45
C ASN A 497 -17.75 37.25 -5.19
N GLU A 498 -17.15 36.73 -4.13
CA GLU A 498 -15.72 36.83 -3.87
C GLU A 498 -15.00 35.52 -4.22
N GLU A 499 -13.71 35.62 -4.46
CA GLU A 499 -12.87 34.48 -4.80
C GLU A 499 -11.87 34.23 -3.68
N TYR A 500 -11.65 32.96 -3.40
CA TYR A 500 -10.86 32.48 -2.28
C TYR A 500 -9.79 31.52 -2.78
N LEU A 501 -8.60 31.63 -2.19
CA LEU A 501 -7.49 30.70 -2.40
C LEU A 501 -7.54 29.65 -1.28
N ILE A 502 -7.74 28.39 -1.65
CA ILE A 502 -7.81 27.27 -0.72
C ILE A 502 -6.56 26.41 -0.92
N ASN A 503 -5.62 26.52 0.00
CA ASN A 503 -4.45 25.64 0.05
C ASN A 503 -4.85 24.40 0.85
N LEU A 504 -4.80 23.23 0.22
CA LEU A 504 -5.14 21.93 0.79
C LEU A 504 -3.88 21.09 0.94
N ILE A 505 -3.69 20.51 2.13
CA ILE A 505 -2.73 19.45 2.39
C ILE A 505 -3.49 18.16 2.61
N ASP A 506 -3.31 17.18 1.74
CA ASP A 506 -3.80 15.83 1.98
C ASP A 506 -2.83 15.13 2.92
N THR A 507 -3.30 14.60 4.05
CA THR A 507 -2.42 14.02 5.08
C THR A 507 -2.63 12.52 5.19
N PRO A 508 -1.57 11.74 5.45
CA PRO A 508 -1.69 10.32 5.71
C PRO A 508 -2.72 9.99 6.79
N GLY A 509 -3.53 8.96 6.54
CA GLY A 509 -4.46 8.44 7.54
C GLY A 509 -3.85 7.36 8.45
N HIS A 510 -2.61 6.92 8.17
CA HIS A 510 -1.95 5.84 8.93
C HIS A 510 -1.22 6.43 10.13
N VAL A 511 -1.32 5.74 11.27
CA VAL A 511 -0.65 6.17 12.51
C VAL A 511 0.88 6.21 12.37
N ASP A 512 1.46 5.32 11.57
CA ASP A 512 2.91 5.25 11.29
C ASP A 512 3.43 6.51 10.57
N PHE A 513 2.57 7.25 9.87
CA PHE A 513 2.91 8.51 9.22
C PHE A 513 2.33 9.72 10.00
N GLY A 514 2.07 9.54 11.30
CA GLY A 514 1.58 10.61 12.18
C GLY A 514 2.54 11.80 12.32
N GLY A 515 3.82 11.60 11.98
CA GLY A 515 4.80 12.67 11.80
C GLY A 515 4.35 13.68 10.75
N ASP A 516 4.07 13.22 9.53
CA ASP A 516 3.56 14.00 8.40
C ASP A 516 2.27 14.74 8.74
N VAL A 517 1.35 14.11 9.45
CA VAL A 517 0.12 14.76 9.91
C VAL A 517 0.45 15.96 10.81
N THR A 518 1.37 15.80 11.76
CA THR A 518 1.78 16.89 12.66
C THR A 518 2.44 18.04 11.88
N ARG A 519 3.32 17.71 10.93
CA ARG A 519 3.97 18.70 10.05
C ARG A 519 2.96 19.46 9.19
N ALA A 520 1.98 18.77 8.63
CA ALA A 520 0.89 19.36 7.88
C ALA A 520 0.00 20.26 8.75
N MET A 521 -0.36 19.80 9.96
CA MET A 521 -1.16 20.58 10.91
C MET A 521 -0.47 21.90 11.32
N ARG A 522 0.87 21.93 11.36
CA ARG A 522 1.62 23.18 11.60
C ARG A 522 1.41 24.19 10.47
N ALA A 523 1.31 23.75 9.21
CA ALA A 523 1.15 24.64 8.06
C ALA A 523 -0.29 25.17 7.84
N VAL A 524 -1.31 24.44 8.29
CA VAL A 524 -2.74 24.72 8.01
C VAL A 524 -3.44 25.43 9.17
N ASP A 525 -4.54 26.11 8.90
CA ASP A 525 -5.33 26.88 9.89
C ASP A 525 -6.68 26.21 10.22
N GLY A 526 -7.13 25.30 9.35
CA GLY A 526 -8.34 24.50 9.56
C GLY A 526 -8.20 23.05 9.09
N ALA A 527 -9.09 22.18 9.55
CA ALA A 527 -9.09 20.76 9.21
C ALA A 527 -10.49 20.26 8.84
N ILE A 528 -10.59 19.46 7.78
CA ILE A 528 -11.79 18.71 7.44
C ILE A 528 -11.68 17.32 8.07
N VAL A 529 -12.44 17.10 9.14
CA VAL A 529 -12.54 15.79 9.78
C VAL A 529 -13.53 14.94 8.99
N VAL A 530 -13.06 13.87 8.38
CA VAL A 530 -13.88 12.96 7.58
C VAL A 530 -14.22 11.73 8.42
N VAL A 531 -15.51 11.51 8.63
CA VAL A 531 -16.01 10.38 9.44
C VAL A 531 -16.96 9.52 8.61
N CYS A 532 -16.73 8.21 8.60
CA CYS A 532 -17.62 7.26 7.95
C CYS A 532 -18.95 7.20 8.71
N ALA A 533 -20.07 7.42 8.03
CA ALA A 533 -21.40 7.34 8.64
C ALA A 533 -21.73 5.94 9.20
N VAL A 534 -21.14 4.91 8.59
CA VAL A 534 -21.32 3.50 8.96
C VAL A 534 -20.48 3.15 10.19
N GLU A 535 -19.17 3.40 10.17
CA GLU A 535 -18.27 3.04 11.28
C GLU A 535 -18.37 4.02 12.46
N GLY A 536 -18.57 5.31 12.18
CA GLY A 536 -18.54 6.37 13.18
C GLY A 536 -17.11 6.82 13.48
N VAL A 537 -16.89 7.41 14.66
CA VAL A 537 -15.57 7.91 15.08
C VAL A 537 -14.69 6.73 15.46
N MET A 538 -13.54 6.63 14.78
CA MET A 538 -12.55 5.57 14.98
C MET A 538 -11.35 6.07 15.81
N PRO A 539 -10.56 5.17 16.42
CA PRO A 539 -9.32 5.49 17.13
C PRO A 539 -8.36 6.45 16.41
N GLN A 540 -8.15 6.22 15.12
CA GLN A 540 -7.27 7.04 14.30
C GLN A 540 -7.90 8.41 14.08
N THR A 541 -9.22 8.50 13.83
CA THR A 541 -9.97 9.77 13.78
C THR A 541 -9.75 10.60 15.04
N GLU A 542 -9.79 9.96 16.21
CA GLU A 542 -9.48 10.61 17.48
C GLU A 542 -8.03 11.10 17.52
N THR A 543 -7.07 10.26 17.13
CA THR A 543 -5.65 10.58 17.10
C THR A 543 -5.38 11.80 16.23
N VAL A 544 -5.76 11.76 14.95
CA VAL A 544 -5.48 12.85 14.01
C VAL A 544 -6.25 14.14 14.34
N LEU A 545 -7.46 14.04 14.89
CA LEU A 545 -8.20 15.21 15.43
C LEU A 545 -7.48 15.80 16.66
N ARG A 546 -6.91 14.96 17.53
CA ARG A 546 -6.11 15.42 18.67
C ARG A 546 -4.87 16.17 18.22
N GLN A 547 -4.17 15.70 17.19
CA GLN A 547 -3.00 16.40 16.62
C GLN A 547 -3.40 17.77 16.08
N ALA A 548 -4.49 17.85 15.30
CA ALA A 548 -5.02 19.11 14.78
C ALA A 548 -5.37 20.10 15.91
N LEU A 549 -6.08 19.64 16.95
CA LEU A 549 -6.50 20.51 18.06
C LEU A 549 -5.33 20.99 18.93
N ARG A 550 -4.29 20.16 19.12
CA ARG A 550 -3.05 20.55 19.83
C ARG A 550 -2.30 21.68 19.12
N GLU A 551 -2.34 21.69 17.79
CA GLU A 551 -1.79 22.73 16.94
C GLU A 551 -2.71 23.95 16.80
N ASN A 552 -3.80 24.02 17.58
CA ASN A 552 -4.84 25.05 17.48
C ASN A 552 -5.46 25.13 16.07
N VAL A 553 -5.59 24.01 15.36
CA VAL A 553 -6.26 23.97 14.04
C VAL A 553 -7.76 23.79 14.23
N LYS A 554 -8.57 24.65 13.60
CA LYS A 554 -10.04 24.62 13.76
C LYS A 554 -10.67 23.50 12.92
N PRO A 555 -11.44 22.56 13.50
CA PRO A 555 -12.06 21.47 12.74
C PRO A 555 -13.44 21.84 12.18
N ILE A 556 -13.80 21.23 11.05
CA ILE A 556 -15.16 21.07 10.52
C ILE A 556 -15.41 19.58 10.21
N LEU A 557 -16.68 19.16 10.13
CA LEU A 557 -17.01 17.73 10.04
C LEU A 557 -17.69 17.40 8.71
N PHE A 558 -17.15 16.42 7.99
CA PHE A 558 -17.80 15.79 6.84
C PHE A 558 -18.13 14.33 7.16
N ILE A 559 -19.41 14.02 7.29
CA ILE A 559 -19.91 12.67 7.47
C ILE A 559 -20.08 12.05 6.08
N ASN A 560 -19.16 11.15 5.74
CA ASN A 560 -19.05 10.50 4.43
C ASN A 560 -19.78 9.14 4.42
N LYS A 561 -19.98 8.55 3.24
CA LYS A 561 -20.66 7.26 3.03
C LYS A 561 -22.12 7.23 3.54
N VAL A 562 -22.80 8.37 3.55
CA VAL A 562 -24.21 8.47 3.97
C VAL A 562 -25.12 7.65 3.06
N ASP A 563 -24.76 7.52 1.78
CA ASP A 563 -25.45 6.66 0.83
C ASP A 563 -25.59 5.23 1.34
N ARG A 564 -24.58 4.69 2.04
CA ARG A 564 -24.61 3.32 2.60
C ARG A 564 -25.66 3.17 3.69
N LEU A 565 -25.79 4.14 4.59
CA LEU A 565 -26.83 4.07 5.64
C LEU A 565 -28.24 4.02 5.04
N ILE A 566 -28.48 4.78 3.96
CA ILE A 566 -29.77 4.85 3.29
C ILE A 566 -30.02 3.61 2.42
N ASN A 567 -28.98 3.16 1.69
CA ASN A 567 -29.12 2.13 0.67
C ASN A 567 -28.92 0.70 1.16
N GLU A 568 -27.98 0.49 2.09
CA GLU A 568 -27.62 -0.82 2.66
C GLU A 568 -28.44 -1.12 3.88
N LEU A 569 -28.27 -0.28 4.91
CA LEU A 569 -28.88 -0.47 6.22
C LEU A 569 -30.35 -0.07 6.23
N LYS A 570 -30.81 0.64 5.19
CA LYS A 570 -32.20 1.06 4.98
C LYS A 570 -32.81 1.73 6.22
N LEU A 571 -31.98 2.46 6.96
CA LEU A 571 -32.39 3.13 8.18
C LEU A 571 -33.56 4.09 7.93
N SER A 572 -34.45 4.19 8.91
CA SER A 572 -35.50 5.21 8.91
C SER A 572 -34.87 6.61 9.01
N PRO A 573 -35.60 7.68 8.62
CA PRO A 573 -35.13 9.05 8.81
C PRO A 573 -34.72 9.34 10.26
N GLU A 574 -35.47 8.80 11.23
CA GLU A 574 -35.20 8.95 12.67
C GLU A 574 -33.92 8.22 13.07
N GLU A 575 -33.72 6.98 12.60
CA GLU A 575 -32.50 6.20 12.87
C GLU A 575 -31.26 6.84 12.24
N LEU A 576 -31.37 7.38 11.02
CA LEU A 576 -30.32 8.16 10.36
C LEU A 576 -29.94 9.38 11.19
N GLN A 577 -30.95 10.13 11.64
CA GLN A 577 -30.75 11.31 12.47
C GLN A 577 -30.07 10.95 13.79
N GLN A 578 -30.51 9.89 14.46
CA GLN A 578 -29.87 9.39 15.68
C GLN A 578 -28.40 9.02 15.43
N ARG A 579 -28.09 8.35 14.32
CA ARG A 579 -26.72 7.99 13.95
C ARG A 579 -25.84 9.22 13.75
N PHE A 580 -26.34 10.23 13.04
CA PHE A 580 -25.62 11.48 12.83
C PHE A 580 -25.42 12.26 14.12
N VAL A 581 -26.46 12.37 14.96
CA VAL A 581 -26.36 13.02 16.28
C VAL A 581 -25.30 12.34 17.12
N LYS A 582 -25.23 11.00 17.12
CA LYS A 582 -24.19 10.26 17.83
C LYS A 582 -22.80 10.63 17.34
N ILE A 583 -22.54 10.57 16.03
CA ILE A 583 -21.24 10.92 15.44
C ILE A 583 -20.83 12.35 15.80
N ILE A 584 -21.75 13.31 15.66
CA ILE A 584 -21.52 14.72 15.98
C ILE A 584 -21.22 14.91 17.47
N THR A 585 -21.94 14.18 18.33
CA THR A 585 -21.72 14.22 19.78
C THR A 585 -20.35 13.68 20.14
N ASP A 586 -19.93 12.57 19.54
CA ASP A 586 -18.63 11.94 19.78
C ASP A 586 -17.49 12.89 19.33
N VAL A 587 -17.59 13.48 18.14
CA VAL A 587 -16.62 14.49 17.66
C VAL A 587 -16.59 15.71 18.56
N ASN A 588 -17.74 16.24 18.98
CA ASN A 588 -17.81 17.39 19.87
C ASN A 588 -17.29 17.10 21.28
N LYS A 589 -17.43 15.86 21.76
CA LYS A 589 -16.82 15.42 23.02
C LYS A 589 -15.29 15.52 22.93
N LEU A 590 -14.70 15.02 21.85
CA LEU A 590 -13.26 15.13 21.59
C LEU A 590 -12.82 16.61 21.52
N ILE A 591 -13.54 17.44 20.76
CA ILE A 591 -13.26 18.88 20.66
C ILE A 591 -13.33 19.55 22.05
N ARG A 592 -14.36 19.28 22.85
CA ARG A 592 -14.52 19.88 24.17
C ARG A 592 -13.41 19.48 25.14
N ASN A 593 -12.96 18.24 25.04
CA ASN A 593 -11.91 17.71 25.89
C ASN A 593 -10.55 18.30 25.51
N MET A 594 -10.25 18.40 24.21
CA MET A 594 -8.89 18.64 23.68
C MET A 594 -8.65 20.06 23.14
N ALA A 595 -9.68 20.81 22.75
CA ALA A 595 -9.50 22.17 22.22
C ALA A 595 -9.06 23.15 23.31
N PRO A 596 -8.40 24.27 22.94
CA PRO A 596 -7.99 25.30 23.90
C PRO A 596 -9.17 25.84 24.70
N LYS A 597 -8.95 26.16 25.98
CA LYS A 597 -10.01 26.56 26.94
C LYS A 597 -10.96 27.62 26.38
N GLU A 598 -10.43 28.60 25.64
CA GLU A 598 -11.17 29.71 25.04
C GLU A 598 -12.06 29.31 23.84
N PHE A 599 -11.71 28.20 23.18
CA PHE A 599 -12.36 27.73 21.95
C PHE A 599 -13.21 26.46 22.13
N LYS A 600 -13.14 25.79 23.29
CA LYS A 600 -13.90 24.57 23.63
C LYS A 600 -15.37 24.60 23.26
N ASN A 601 -16.02 25.75 23.38
CA ASN A 601 -17.44 25.93 23.03
C ASN A 601 -17.66 26.52 21.64
N LYS A 602 -16.71 27.31 21.14
CA LYS A 602 -16.81 28.01 19.85
C LYS A 602 -16.50 27.12 18.65
N TRP A 603 -15.66 26.09 18.83
CA TRP A 603 -15.24 25.19 17.75
C TRP A 603 -16.08 23.92 17.65
N GLN A 604 -17.09 23.76 18.51
CA GLN A 604 -18.01 22.64 18.38
C GLN A 604 -18.75 22.72 17.05
N VAL A 605 -18.77 21.62 16.33
CA VAL A 605 -19.46 21.50 15.05
C VAL A 605 -20.95 21.30 15.26
N ARG A 606 -21.76 22.01 14.47
CA ARG A 606 -23.22 22.06 14.59
C ARG A 606 -23.86 21.92 13.22
N VAL A 607 -25.02 21.28 13.19
CA VAL A 607 -25.76 21.09 11.94
C VAL A 607 -26.38 22.43 11.51
N GLU A 608 -26.87 23.20 12.48
CA GLU A 608 -27.67 24.40 12.27
C GLU A 608 -26.88 25.55 11.63
N ASP A 609 -25.60 25.68 11.98
CA ASP A 609 -24.72 26.73 11.45
C ASP A 609 -24.10 26.36 10.10
N GLY A 610 -24.09 25.06 9.75
CA GLY A 610 -23.54 24.52 8.51
C GLY A 610 -22.10 24.02 8.59
N SER A 611 -21.51 23.92 9.79
CA SER A 611 -20.15 23.38 10.03
C SER A 611 -20.09 21.85 9.96
N VAL A 612 -21.23 21.18 9.83
CA VAL A 612 -21.37 19.76 9.51
C VAL A 612 -21.97 19.59 8.12
N ALA A 613 -21.32 18.80 7.28
CA ALA A 613 -21.85 18.34 6.01
C ALA A 613 -22.01 16.82 5.98
N PHE A 614 -23.01 16.36 5.22
CA PHE A 614 -23.37 14.95 5.06
C PHE A 614 -23.30 14.60 3.58
N GLY A 615 -22.70 13.48 3.22
CA GLY A 615 -22.64 13.17 1.79
C GLY A 615 -22.05 11.81 1.45
N SER A 616 -21.87 11.64 0.15
CA SER A 616 -21.13 10.55 -0.43
C SER A 616 -20.04 11.11 -1.32
N ALA A 617 -18.79 10.96 -0.89
CA ALA A 617 -17.63 11.25 -1.72
C ALA A 617 -17.71 10.49 -3.04
N TYR A 618 -18.08 9.20 -2.93
CA TYR A 618 -18.19 8.30 -4.06
C TYR A 618 -19.24 8.76 -5.09
N TYR A 619 -20.44 9.13 -4.65
CA TYR A 619 -21.48 9.65 -5.55
C TYR A 619 -21.42 11.18 -5.75
N LYS A 620 -20.32 11.83 -5.34
CA LYS A 620 -20.03 13.25 -5.64
C LYS A 620 -21.11 14.24 -5.17
N TRP A 621 -21.90 13.91 -4.16
CA TRP A 621 -22.90 14.79 -3.57
C TRP A 621 -22.68 15.00 -2.07
N ALA A 622 -23.03 16.20 -1.58
CA ALA A 622 -23.11 16.48 -0.14
C ALA A 622 -24.20 17.50 0.14
N ILE A 623 -24.59 17.63 1.40
CA ILE A 623 -25.58 18.59 1.87
C ILE A 623 -25.17 19.15 3.24
N ASN A 624 -25.53 20.40 3.50
CA ASN A 624 -25.57 21.02 4.83
C ASN A 624 -26.79 21.94 4.93
N VAL A 625 -27.14 22.41 6.13
CA VAL A 625 -28.35 23.24 6.33
C VAL A 625 -28.39 24.49 5.43
N PRO A 626 -27.31 25.27 5.27
CA PRO A 626 -27.29 26.39 4.31
C PRO A 626 -27.63 25.96 2.87
N MET A 627 -27.06 24.85 2.40
CA MET A 627 -27.34 24.34 1.05
C MET A 627 -28.78 23.83 0.93
N MET A 628 -29.35 23.22 1.98
CA MET A 628 -30.77 22.82 1.99
C MET A 628 -31.68 24.03 1.82
N LYS A 629 -31.41 25.14 2.52
CA LYS A 629 -32.18 26.38 2.39
C LYS A 629 -32.04 27.00 0.99
N LYS A 630 -30.85 26.94 0.39
CA LYS A 630 -30.55 27.52 -0.93
C LYS A 630 -31.14 26.73 -2.08
N THR A 631 -31.17 25.40 -1.98
CA THR A 631 -31.60 24.50 -3.06
C THR A 631 -33.02 23.95 -2.88
N GLY A 632 -33.58 24.07 -1.67
CA GLY A 632 -34.86 23.46 -1.30
C GLY A 632 -34.80 21.95 -1.06
N ILE A 633 -33.64 21.31 -1.25
CA ILE A 633 -33.44 19.87 -1.05
C ILE A 633 -33.28 19.57 0.43
N ASN A 634 -34.11 18.67 0.97
CA ASN A 634 -34.03 18.21 2.36
C ASN A 634 -33.58 16.75 2.46
N PHE A 635 -33.45 16.23 3.69
CA PHE A 635 -33.06 14.83 3.92
C PHE A 635 -34.04 13.81 3.33
N ASN A 636 -35.35 14.08 3.33
CA ASN A 636 -36.32 13.19 2.71
C ASN A 636 -36.12 13.11 1.20
N ASP A 637 -35.79 14.24 0.56
CA ASP A 637 -35.42 14.26 -0.86
C ASP A 637 -34.14 13.43 -1.09
N ILE A 638 -33.11 13.58 -0.25
CA ILE A 638 -31.86 12.80 -0.36
C ILE A 638 -32.15 11.30 -0.23
N ILE A 639 -32.96 10.91 0.75
CA ILE A 639 -33.38 9.52 0.94
C ILE A 639 -34.13 9.03 -0.31
N ARG A 640 -35.02 9.87 -0.87
CA ARG A 640 -35.74 9.56 -2.11
C ARG A 640 -34.76 9.38 -3.28
N TYR A 641 -33.87 10.34 -3.55
CA TYR A 641 -32.87 10.23 -4.63
C TYR A 641 -31.97 9.00 -4.47
N CYS A 642 -31.53 8.70 -3.24
CA CYS A 642 -30.73 7.50 -2.97
C CYS A 642 -31.51 6.20 -3.23
N LYS A 643 -32.76 6.12 -2.73
CA LYS A 643 -33.63 4.94 -2.93
C LYS A 643 -34.05 4.76 -4.39
N GLU A 644 -34.25 5.85 -5.11
CA GLU A 644 -34.58 5.86 -6.54
C GLU A 644 -33.35 5.62 -7.44
N GLY A 645 -32.14 5.60 -6.88
CA GLY A 645 -30.90 5.42 -7.64
C GLY A 645 -30.46 6.65 -8.44
N LYS A 646 -31.06 7.82 -8.20
CA LYS A 646 -30.82 9.08 -8.92
C LYS A 646 -29.77 9.95 -8.23
N GLN A 647 -28.67 9.34 -7.77
CA GLN A 647 -27.64 10.07 -7.02
C GLN A 647 -26.79 10.98 -7.92
N ASP A 648 -26.68 10.70 -9.22
CA ASP A 648 -25.98 11.58 -10.16
C ASP A 648 -26.76 12.87 -10.44
N GLU A 649 -28.10 12.80 -10.47
CA GLU A 649 -28.95 14.00 -10.47
C GLU A 649 -28.79 14.79 -9.17
N LEU A 650 -28.72 14.10 -8.03
CA LEU A 650 -28.49 14.71 -6.72
C LEU A 650 -27.12 15.42 -6.70
N ALA A 651 -26.08 14.80 -7.24
CA ALA A 651 -24.74 15.38 -7.36
C ALA A 651 -24.71 16.65 -8.24
N LYS A 652 -25.56 16.75 -9.25
CA LYS A 652 -25.71 17.99 -10.04
C LYS A 652 -26.39 19.10 -9.25
N LYS A 653 -27.37 18.76 -8.40
CA LYS A 653 -28.14 19.74 -7.61
C LYS A 653 -27.39 20.21 -6.37
N VAL A 654 -26.70 19.30 -5.69
CA VAL A 654 -25.92 19.54 -4.47
C VAL A 654 -24.52 18.93 -4.59
N PRO A 655 -23.65 19.50 -5.45
CA PRO A 655 -22.32 18.95 -5.71
C PRO A 655 -21.46 18.94 -4.46
N LEU A 656 -20.78 17.82 -4.20
CA LEU A 656 -19.90 17.61 -3.05
C LEU A 656 -18.91 18.76 -2.87
N HIS A 657 -18.12 19.04 -3.92
CA HIS A 657 -17.09 20.07 -3.88
C HIS A 657 -17.66 21.44 -3.52
N LYS A 658 -18.86 21.78 -4.00
CA LYS A 658 -19.47 23.08 -3.74
C LYS A 658 -19.86 23.18 -2.27
N VAL A 659 -20.54 22.17 -1.74
CA VAL A 659 -20.96 22.17 -0.32
C VAL A 659 -19.76 22.21 0.62
N VAL A 660 -18.75 21.37 0.36
CA VAL A 660 -17.56 21.28 1.21
C VAL A 660 -16.71 22.54 1.13
N LEU A 661 -16.45 23.08 -0.07
CA LEU A 661 -15.64 24.31 -0.21
C LEU A 661 -16.38 25.56 0.28
N GLU A 662 -17.70 25.67 0.10
CA GLU A 662 -18.51 26.75 0.71
C GLU A 662 -18.45 26.65 2.26
N MET A 663 -18.49 25.42 2.81
CA MET A 663 -18.33 25.18 4.25
C MET A 663 -16.94 25.58 4.76
N VAL A 664 -15.88 25.25 4.03
CA VAL A 664 -14.50 25.67 4.31
C VAL A 664 -14.41 27.19 4.40
N VAL A 665 -14.85 27.91 3.36
CA VAL A 665 -14.73 29.38 3.31
C VAL A 665 -15.48 30.04 4.46
N LYS A 666 -16.67 29.52 4.78
CA LYS A 666 -17.55 30.09 5.80
C LYS A 666 -17.08 29.82 7.22
N HIS A 667 -16.57 28.62 7.52
CA HIS A 667 -16.33 28.18 8.90
C HIS A 667 -14.86 28.12 9.29
N LEU A 668 -13.94 27.92 8.34
CA LEU A 668 -12.51 27.90 8.62
C LEU A 668 -11.92 29.33 8.54
N PRO A 669 -10.97 29.65 9.41
CA PRO A 669 -10.42 31.00 9.55
C PRO A 669 -9.48 31.33 8.39
N SER A 670 -9.33 32.63 8.13
CA SER A 670 -8.23 33.12 7.31
C SER A 670 -6.92 33.12 8.12
N PRO A 671 -5.73 33.17 7.49
CA PRO A 671 -4.46 33.44 8.15
C PRO A 671 -4.52 34.61 9.13
N LYS A 672 -5.16 35.71 8.73
CA LYS A 672 -5.29 36.94 9.51
C LYS A 672 -6.10 36.77 10.80
N GLU A 673 -7.04 35.83 10.81
CA GLU A 673 -7.78 35.45 12.01
C GLU A 673 -7.01 34.39 12.81
N ALA A 674 -6.49 33.37 12.13
CA ALA A 674 -5.86 32.21 12.75
C ALA A 674 -4.55 32.54 13.46
N GLN A 675 -3.69 33.34 12.81
CA GLN A 675 -2.36 33.64 13.32
C GLN A 675 -2.40 34.30 14.70
N LYS A 676 -3.48 35.02 15.04
CA LYS A 676 -3.68 35.64 16.36
C LYS A 676 -3.63 34.67 17.53
N TYR A 677 -4.08 33.43 17.33
CA TYR A 677 -4.06 32.39 18.37
C TYR A 677 -3.13 31.21 18.05
N ARG A 678 -2.65 31.11 16.80
CA ARG A 678 -1.62 30.13 16.41
C ARG A 678 -0.23 30.58 16.86
N VAL A 679 0.16 31.82 16.53
CA VAL A 679 1.52 32.35 16.80
C VAL A 679 1.90 32.26 18.28
N PRO A 680 1.06 32.68 19.25
CA PRO A 680 1.40 32.57 20.67
C PRO A 680 1.62 31.13 21.17
N LYS A 681 1.10 30.13 20.45
CA LYS A 681 1.25 28.71 20.79
C LYS A 681 2.50 28.09 20.19
N ILE A 682 2.86 28.50 18.97
CA ILE A 682 3.92 27.86 18.18
C ILE A 682 5.23 28.67 18.14
N TRP A 683 5.25 29.87 18.73
CA TRP A 683 6.42 30.73 18.79
C TRP A 683 6.60 31.29 20.20
N SER A 684 7.75 31.05 20.81
CA SER A 684 8.07 31.53 22.16
C SER A 684 8.84 32.86 22.18
N GLY A 685 8.84 33.61 21.08
CA GLY A 685 9.40 34.96 21.06
C GLY A 685 8.49 35.96 21.77
N ASP A 686 8.98 37.18 21.92
CA ASP A 686 8.18 38.26 22.51
C ASP A 686 7.06 38.66 21.55
N ILE A 687 5.81 38.44 21.95
CA ILE A 687 4.63 38.73 21.12
C ILE A 687 4.44 40.23 20.92
N GLU A 688 4.95 41.08 21.82
CA GLU A 688 4.87 42.53 21.72
C GLU A 688 5.99 43.13 20.84
N SER A 689 6.96 42.31 20.41
CA SER A 689 7.98 42.71 19.44
C SER A 689 7.37 43.04 18.08
N GLU A 690 8.10 43.80 17.26
CA GLU A 690 7.68 44.12 15.90
C GLU A 690 7.42 42.85 15.06
N GLU A 691 8.26 41.82 15.23
CA GLU A 691 8.13 40.52 14.59
C GLU A 691 6.89 39.77 15.07
N GLY A 692 6.65 39.77 16.40
CA GLY A 692 5.47 39.19 17.02
C GLY A 692 4.18 39.83 16.48
N GLN A 693 4.11 41.15 16.49
CA GLN A 693 2.96 41.91 15.97
C GLN A 693 2.78 41.73 14.46
N ALA A 694 3.87 41.70 13.68
CA ALA A 694 3.80 41.47 12.25
C ALA A 694 3.27 40.06 11.92
N MET A 695 3.67 39.04 12.69
CA MET A 695 3.10 37.69 12.59
C MET A 695 1.64 37.63 13.02
N LEU A 696 1.24 38.29 14.11
CA LEU A 696 -0.17 38.30 14.53
C LEU A 696 -1.10 38.94 13.49
N ASN A 697 -0.60 39.96 12.78
CA ASN A 697 -1.36 40.71 11.78
C ASN A 697 -1.26 40.12 10.37
N THR A 698 -0.45 39.07 10.15
CA THR A 698 -0.15 38.53 8.82
C THR A 698 0.36 39.63 7.88
N ASP A 699 1.30 40.44 8.37
CA ASP A 699 1.81 41.61 7.66
C ASP A 699 2.81 41.17 6.56
N PRO A 700 2.52 41.40 5.27
CA PRO A 700 3.43 41.07 4.17
C PRO A 700 4.65 42.00 4.06
N GLU A 701 4.60 43.18 4.66
CA GLU A 701 5.70 44.16 4.67
C GLU A 701 6.55 44.10 5.95
N GLY A 702 6.09 43.33 6.94
CA GLY A 702 6.81 43.11 8.19
C GLY A 702 8.04 42.21 8.07
N PRO A 703 8.77 41.99 9.20
CA PRO A 703 9.92 41.11 9.24
C PRO A 703 9.59 39.69 8.77
N LEU A 704 10.46 39.11 7.95
CA LEU A 704 10.24 37.78 7.39
C LEU A 704 10.27 36.71 8.49
N ALA A 705 9.19 35.93 8.57
CA ALA A 705 9.09 34.78 9.45
C ALA A 705 8.41 33.63 8.71
N ILE A 706 9.18 32.59 8.37
CA ILE A 706 8.70 31.38 7.70
C ILE A 706 8.99 30.18 8.59
N MET A 707 7.97 29.34 8.79
CA MET A 707 8.12 28.03 9.40
C MET A 707 8.23 26.97 8.32
N VAL A 708 9.37 26.29 8.23
CA VAL A 708 9.54 25.14 7.32
C VAL A 708 8.84 23.93 7.92
N THR A 709 7.95 23.31 7.17
CA THR A 709 7.18 22.14 7.61
C THR A 709 7.58 20.87 6.90
N ASP A 710 8.14 20.94 5.69
CA ASP A 710 8.54 19.77 4.92
C ASP A 710 9.76 20.11 4.06
N VAL A 711 10.66 19.14 3.86
CA VAL A 711 11.85 19.30 3.03
C VAL A 711 11.98 18.08 2.13
N ARG A 712 12.01 18.32 0.82
CA ARG A 712 12.17 17.27 -0.19
C ARG A 712 13.35 17.56 -1.08
N ILE A 713 13.97 16.50 -1.61
CA ILE A 713 15.08 16.63 -2.54
C ILE A 713 14.63 16.21 -3.92
N ASP A 714 14.60 17.18 -4.83
CA ASP A 714 14.24 16.99 -6.23
C ASP A 714 15.49 16.83 -7.10
N LYS A 715 15.45 15.90 -8.05
CA LYS A 715 16.58 15.56 -8.93
C LYS A 715 17.08 16.74 -9.78
N HIS A 716 16.22 17.71 -10.08
CA HIS A 716 16.53 18.86 -10.95
C HIS A 716 16.67 20.17 -10.17
N ALA A 717 15.80 20.38 -9.18
CA ALA A 717 15.73 21.62 -8.40
C ALA A 717 16.55 21.59 -7.09
N GLY A 718 17.05 20.41 -6.68
CA GLY A 718 17.76 20.24 -5.41
C GLY A 718 16.82 20.28 -4.20
N GLU A 719 17.30 20.81 -3.08
CA GLU A 719 16.51 20.94 -1.84
C GLU A 719 15.35 21.93 -2.03
N ILE A 720 14.14 21.44 -1.80
CA ILE A 720 12.89 22.20 -1.77
C ILE A 720 12.38 22.20 -0.33
N ALA A 721 12.41 23.37 0.31
CA ALA A 721 11.78 23.58 1.60
C ALA A 721 10.34 24.08 1.38
N THR A 722 9.37 23.36 1.91
CA THR A 722 7.98 23.78 1.97
C THR A 722 7.69 24.32 3.37
N GLY A 723 7.04 25.47 3.43
CA GLY A 723 6.73 26.10 4.72
C GLY A 723 5.58 27.07 4.67
N ARG A 724 5.21 27.59 5.84
CA ARG A 724 4.19 28.61 6.02
C ARG A 724 4.83 29.95 6.33
N ILE A 725 4.49 30.98 5.56
CA ILE A 725 4.91 32.36 5.82
C ILE A 725 3.94 33.00 6.82
N TYR A 726 4.42 33.34 8.02
CA TYR A 726 3.65 34.02 9.05
C TYR A 726 3.75 35.54 8.95
N SER A 727 4.90 36.07 8.53
CA SER A 727 5.10 37.50 8.28
C SER A 727 6.15 37.73 7.19
N GLY A 728 6.08 38.91 6.57
CA GLY A 728 6.93 39.35 5.50
C GLY A 728 6.63 38.71 4.15
N THR A 729 7.48 39.03 3.18
CA THR A 729 7.40 38.50 1.82
C THR A 729 8.73 37.89 1.42
N ILE A 730 8.69 36.64 0.94
CA ILE A 730 9.87 35.98 0.38
C ILE A 730 9.95 36.23 -1.12
N LYS A 731 11.13 36.60 -1.59
CA LYS A 731 11.38 36.93 -3.00
C LYS A 731 12.54 36.12 -3.56
N LYS A 732 12.50 35.87 -4.86
CA LYS A 732 13.63 35.29 -5.59
C LYS A 732 14.90 36.13 -5.38
N GLY A 733 16.01 35.48 -5.08
CA GLY A 733 17.33 36.12 -4.90
C GLY A 733 17.58 36.73 -3.53
N LYS A 734 16.57 36.76 -2.63
CA LYS A 734 16.68 37.29 -1.26
C LYS A 734 17.63 36.43 -0.42
N GLU A 735 18.45 37.08 0.39
CA GLU A 735 19.32 36.42 1.38
C GLU A 735 18.58 36.28 2.70
N VAL A 736 18.52 35.05 3.22
CA VAL A 736 17.77 34.67 4.40
C VAL A 736 18.66 33.95 5.41
N TYR A 737 18.23 33.92 6.66
CA TYR A 737 18.90 33.23 7.74
C TYR A 737 18.04 32.09 8.28
N LEU A 738 18.65 30.91 8.39
CA LEU A 738 18.09 29.73 9.03
C LEU A 738 18.47 29.78 10.50
N VAL A 739 17.48 29.89 11.39
CA VAL A 739 17.70 30.18 12.81
C VAL A 739 18.28 28.97 13.54
N SER A 740 17.69 27.79 13.36
CA SER A 740 18.09 26.56 14.04
C SER A 740 19.44 26.08 13.52
N SER A 741 19.62 26.06 12.19
CA SER A 741 20.88 25.70 11.54
C SER A 741 21.97 26.79 11.61
N GLN A 742 21.63 27.98 12.12
CA GLN A 742 22.52 29.14 12.24
C GLN A 742 23.32 29.47 10.96
N SER A 743 22.66 29.41 9.80
CA SER A 743 23.31 29.57 8.50
C SER A 743 22.60 30.58 7.60
N LYS A 744 23.35 31.24 6.72
CA LYS A 744 22.80 32.11 5.68
C LYS A 744 22.63 31.34 4.38
N SER A 745 21.52 31.58 3.68
CA SER A 745 21.23 30.99 2.38
C SER A 745 20.63 32.02 1.43
N ARG A 746 20.80 31.80 0.14
CA ARG A 746 20.23 32.66 -0.91
C ARG A 746 19.14 31.92 -1.66
N VAL A 747 17.94 32.49 -1.67
CA VAL A 747 16.78 31.90 -2.32
C VAL A 747 16.94 31.92 -3.84
N GLN A 748 16.79 30.76 -4.49
CA GLN A 748 16.94 30.59 -5.93
C GLN A 748 15.60 30.75 -6.67
N GLN A 749 14.54 30.12 -6.16
CA GLN A 749 13.18 30.21 -6.67
C GLN A 749 12.20 30.11 -5.50
N VAL A 750 11.06 30.79 -5.65
CA VAL A 750 9.90 30.70 -4.76
C VAL A 750 8.68 30.34 -5.58
N GLY A 751 7.71 29.68 -4.97
CA GLY A 751 6.49 29.33 -5.66
C GLY A 751 5.40 28.80 -4.74
N VAL A 752 4.23 28.57 -5.34
CA VAL A 752 3.06 27.97 -4.70
C VAL A 752 2.69 26.67 -5.43
N TYR A 753 1.91 25.81 -4.80
CA TYR A 753 1.52 24.52 -5.37
C TYR A 753 0.28 24.64 -6.27
N MET A 754 0.24 23.96 -7.41
CA MET A 754 -0.94 23.90 -8.28
C MET A 754 -1.13 22.46 -8.80
N GLY A 755 -1.89 21.67 -8.06
CA GLY A 755 -1.92 20.21 -8.24
C GLY A 755 -0.53 19.63 -7.89
N PRO A 756 -0.02 18.63 -8.63
CA PRO A 756 1.29 18.03 -8.40
C PRO A 756 2.45 18.92 -8.87
N GLU A 757 2.18 20.03 -9.57
CA GLU A 757 3.22 20.91 -10.10
C GLU A 757 3.44 22.14 -9.21
N ARG A 758 4.70 22.60 -9.13
CA ARG A 758 5.04 23.86 -8.50
C ARG A 758 4.93 25.01 -9.49
N LEU A 759 4.21 26.06 -9.09
CA LEU A 759 4.13 27.29 -9.82
C LEU A 759 5.17 28.28 -9.32
N ASN A 760 6.22 28.50 -10.10
CA ASN A 760 7.23 29.51 -9.78
C ASN A 760 6.63 30.93 -9.86
N THR A 761 6.91 31.72 -8.82
CA THR A 761 6.53 33.14 -8.71
C THR A 761 7.78 33.99 -8.43
N GLU A 762 7.67 35.31 -8.57
CA GLU A 762 8.76 36.23 -8.19
C GLU A 762 8.81 36.43 -6.66
N GLU A 763 7.64 36.43 -6.03
CA GLU A 763 7.47 36.57 -4.59
C GLU A 763 6.24 35.81 -4.07
N VAL A 764 6.23 35.52 -2.77
CA VAL A 764 5.09 34.96 -2.04
C VAL A 764 4.96 35.69 -0.69
N PRO A 765 3.80 36.32 -0.39
CA PRO A 765 3.61 37.09 0.84
C PRO A 765 3.09 36.24 2.01
N ALA A 766 3.08 36.85 3.20
CA ALA A 766 2.54 36.29 4.44
C ALA A 766 1.12 35.70 4.29
N GLY A 767 0.86 34.61 5.00
CA GLY A 767 -0.40 33.87 5.01
C GLY A 767 -0.47 32.68 4.05
N ASN A 768 0.54 32.51 3.18
CA ASN A 768 0.59 31.44 2.19
C ASN A 768 1.52 30.29 2.59
N ILE A 769 1.21 29.10 2.07
CA ILE A 769 2.16 27.98 1.99
C ILE A 769 3.06 28.21 0.77
N VAL A 770 4.37 28.11 0.96
CA VAL A 770 5.40 28.42 -0.03
C VAL A 770 6.33 27.24 -0.24
N ALA A 771 6.79 27.04 -1.48
CA ALA A 771 7.92 26.19 -1.82
C ALA A 771 9.14 27.07 -2.13
N ILE A 772 10.27 26.80 -1.49
CA ILE A 772 11.51 27.58 -1.57
C ILE A 772 12.65 26.66 -2.00
N THR A 773 13.41 27.09 -3.00
CA THR A 773 14.65 26.41 -3.43
C THR A 773 15.87 27.26 -3.11
N GLY A 774 17.02 26.62 -2.92
CA GLY A 774 18.29 27.31 -2.63
C GLY A 774 18.58 27.58 -1.14
N VAL A 775 17.66 27.20 -0.26
CA VAL A 775 17.85 27.22 1.20
C VAL A 775 18.54 25.94 1.67
N LYS A 776 19.85 25.90 1.46
CA LYS A 776 20.67 24.74 1.81
C LYS A 776 20.65 24.52 3.33
N ASN A 777 20.56 23.27 3.75
CA ASN A 777 20.50 22.85 5.17
C ASN A 777 19.17 23.13 5.87
N ALA A 778 18.11 23.51 5.14
CA ALA A 778 16.78 23.56 5.75
C ALA A 778 16.36 22.16 6.22
N LEU A 779 15.79 22.10 7.43
CA LEU A 779 15.19 20.92 8.03
C LEU A 779 13.70 21.20 8.29
N ALA A 780 12.87 20.17 8.44
CA ALA A 780 11.51 20.39 8.93
C ALA A 780 11.55 20.92 10.38
N GLY A 781 10.75 21.95 10.66
CA GLY A 781 10.80 22.73 11.91
C GLY A 781 11.81 23.89 11.88
N GLU A 782 12.57 24.07 10.80
CA GLU A 782 13.48 25.22 10.64
C GLU A 782 12.70 26.54 10.54
N THR A 783 13.28 27.60 11.10
CA THR A 783 12.74 28.95 10.98
C THR A 783 13.60 29.76 10.02
N ILE A 784 12.99 30.31 8.98
CA ILE A 784 13.67 31.20 8.02
C ILE A 784 13.23 32.64 8.29
N CYS A 785 14.21 33.54 8.45
CA CYS A 785 14.00 34.96 8.65
C CYS A 785 14.94 35.83 7.81
N ASP A 786 14.78 37.15 7.92
CA ASP A 786 15.68 38.11 7.27
C ASP A 786 17.11 37.98 7.79
N SER A 787 18.09 38.06 6.89
CA SER A 787 19.50 37.84 7.24
C SER A 787 20.10 38.90 8.17
N GLU A 788 19.52 40.10 8.19
CA GLU A 788 19.91 41.22 9.03
C GLU A 788 19.14 41.27 10.35
N ARG A 789 18.03 40.53 10.46
CA ARG A 789 17.08 40.61 11.57
C ARG A 789 16.70 39.23 12.05
N LYS A 790 17.49 38.71 12.99
CA LYS A 790 17.30 37.37 13.56
C LYS A 790 16.11 37.36 14.50
N ILE A 791 15.21 36.41 14.29
CA ILE A 791 14.06 36.17 15.16
C ILE A 791 14.31 34.91 16.00
N LYS A 792 13.55 34.75 17.10
CA LYS A 792 13.55 33.49 17.84
C LYS A 792 12.96 32.38 16.96
N ALA A 793 13.48 31.15 17.07
CA ALA A 793 12.92 30.02 16.32
C ALA A 793 11.48 29.74 16.76
N PHE A 794 10.66 29.26 15.84
CA PHE A 794 9.41 28.60 16.19
C PHE A 794 9.70 27.36 17.04
N GLU A 795 8.71 26.97 17.85
CA GLU A 795 8.78 25.74 18.64
C GLU A 795 9.03 24.55 17.71
N SER A 796 9.93 23.65 18.14
CA SER A 796 10.18 22.42 17.42
C SER A 796 8.87 21.67 17.18
N LEU A 797 8.82 20.93 16.08
CA LEU A 797 7.74 19.98 15.85
C LEU A 797 7.90 18.86 16.89
N GLU A 798 7.28 19.01 18.06
CA GLU A 798 7.17 17.93 19.03
C GLU A 798 6.36 16.81 18.37
N HIS A 799 7.07 15.84 17.81
CA HIS A 799 6.43 14.64 17.31
C HIS A 799 5.74 13.96 18.49
N ILE A 800 4.45 13.69 18.32
CA ILE A 800 3.60 13.14 19.38
C ILE A 800 4.05 11.72 19.77
N SER A 801 4.92 11.10 18.98
CA SER A 801 5.63 9.87 19.32
C SER A 801 7.04 9.94 18.77
N GLU A 802 7.99 9.46 19.57
CA GLU A 802 9.37 9.24 19.15
C GLU A 802 9.43 8.02 18.20
N PRO A 803 10.51 7.85 17.43
CA PRO A 803 10.73 6.61 16.70
C PRO A 803 10.76 5.44 17.68
N VAL A 804 9.88 4.45 17.46
CA VAL A 804 9.62 3.37 18.42
C VAL A 804 9.99 1.98 17.93
N VAL A 805 10.13 1.79 16.62
CA VAL A 805 10.63 0.55 16.03
C VAL A 805 12.00 0.81 15.46
N THR A 806 12.97 -0.04 15.77
CA THR A 806 14.34 0.04 15.26
C THR A 806 14.67 -1.24 14.51
N VAL A 807 15.29 -1.11 13.34
CA VAL A 807 15.84 -2.22 12.55
C VAL A 807 17.30 -1.95 12.23
N ALA A 808 18.10 -3.01 12.15
CA ALA A 808 19.44 -2.93 11.58
C ALA A 808 19.34 -2.94 10.05
N VAL A 809 20.07 -2.06 9.38
CA VAL A 809 20.10 -1.91 7.93
C VAL A 809 21.52 -2.08 7.42
N GLU A 810 21.73 -3.07 6.57
CA GLU A 810 23.04 -3.32 5.95
C GLU A 810 22.95 -3.26 4.43
N ALA A 811 24.01 -2.79 3.78
CA ALA A 811 24.11 -2.82 2.33
C ALA A 811 24.44 -4.25 1.86
N LYS A 812 23.69 -4.79 0.89
CA LYS A 812 23.99 -6.12 0.33
C LYS A 812 25.39 -6.22 -0.27
N ASN A 813 25.85 -5.12 -0.86
CA ASN A 813 27.21 -4.99 -1.37
C ASN A 813 27.99 -4.01 -0.49
N THR A 814 29.15 -4.45 -0.01
CA THR A 814 30.06 -3.59 0.78
C THR A 814 30.53 -2.33 0.05
N LYS A 815 30.51 -2.34 -1.30
CA LYS A 815 30.82 -1.17 -2.13
C LYS A 815 29.80 -0.04 -2.02
N ASP A 816 28.55 -0.37 -1.68
CA ASP A 816 27.45 0.59 -1.60
C ASP A 816 27.31 1.21 -0.20
N LEU A 817 28.14 0.80 0.77
CA LEU A 817 28.11 1.29 2.15
C LEU A 817 28.23 2.83 2.27
N PRO A 818 29.15 3.52 1.56
CA PRO A 818 29.22 4.98 1.63
C PRO A 818 27.95 5.65 1.11
N LYS A 819 27.35 5.07 0.06
CA LYS A 819 26.11 5.53 -0.55
C LYS A 819 24.92 5.28 0.36
N LEU A 820 24.88 4.14 1.08
CA LEU A 820 23.87 3.87 2.09
C LEU A 820 23.88 4.93 3.18
N ILE A 821 25.04 5.27 3.73
CA ILE A 821 25.18 6.30 4.78
C ILE A 821 24.69 7.67 4.27
N GLU A 822 25.02 8.03 3.03
CA GLU A 822 24.52 9.25 2.39
C GLU A 822 22.99 9.25 2.28
N VAL A 823 22.41 8.15 1.79
CA VAL A 823 20.96 7.99 1.63
C VAL A 823 20.24 8.01 2.97
N LEU A 824 20.75 7.33 4.00
CA LEU A 824 20.16 7.32 5.35
C LEU A 824 20.15 8.72 5.97
N ARG A 825 21.25 9.47 5.84
CA ARG A 825 21.30 10.88 6.28
C ARG A 825 20.32 11.76 5.51
N GLN A 826 20.17 11.50 4.21
CA GLN A 826 19.20 12.21 3.38
C GLN A 826 17.77 11.94 3.86
N MET A 827 17.45 10.70 4.21
CA MET A 827 16.12 10.32 4.69
C MET A 827 15.79 10.90 6.06
N ALA A 828 16.73 10.86 7.01
CA ALA A 828 16.54 11.50 8.31
C ALA A 828 16.32 13.02 8.19
N LYS A 829 16.84 13.64 7.11
CA LYS A 829 16.60 15.05 6.78
C LYS A 829 15.22 15.29 6.15
N GLU A 830 14.75 14.37 5.31
CA GLU A 830 13.43 14.42 4.67
C GLU A 830 12.31 14.15 5.69
N ASP A 831 12.51 13.19 6.60
CA ASP A 831 11.57 12.84 7.67
C ASP A 831 12.25 12.82 9.05
N PRO A 832 11.98 13.83 9.91
CA PRO A 832 12.53 13.90 11.26
C PRO A 832 12.02 12.82 12.21
N THR A 833 11.01 12.03 11.82
CA THR A 833 10.56 10.86 12.59
C THR A 833 11.39 9.60 12.34
N ILE A 834 12.47 9.75 11.58
CA ILE A 834 13.49 8.72 11.36
C ILE A 834 14.74 9.08 12.19
N SER A 835 15.18 8.15 13.03
CA SER A 835 16.50 8.24 13.67
C SER A 835 17.46 7.29 12.99
N VAL A 836 18.68 7.75 12.71
CA VAL A 836 19.74 6.93 12.15
C VAL A 836 20.93 6.98 13.08
N GLU A 837 21.32 5.82 13.60
CA GLU A 837 22.45 5.65 14.50
C GLU A 837 23.41 4.58 13.96
N ILE A 838 24.71 4.75 14.19
CA ILE A 838 25.68 3.70 13.95
C ILE A 838 26.03 3.12 15.32
N ASN A 839 25.67 1.86 15.56
CA ASN A 839 26.06 1.20 16.79
C ASN A 839 27.55 0.83 16.69
N GLU A 840 28.39 1.55 17.44
CA GLU A 840 29.85 1.33 17.41
C GLU A 840 30.25 -0.04 17.99
N GLU A 841 29.42 -0.66 18.83
CA GLU A 841 29.70 -1.98 19.43
C GLU A 841 29.39 -3.13 18.47
N THR A 842 28.29 -3.04 17.72
CA THR A 842 27.87 -4.09 16.77
C THR A 842 28.32 -3.83 15.34
N GLY A 843 28.62 -2.58 15.00
CA GLY A 843 28.89 -2.12 13.63
C GLY A 843 27.64 -1.95 12.78
N GLU A 844 26.44 -2.17 13.34
CA GLU A 844 25.17 -2.07 12.61
C GLU A 844 24.77 -0.61 12.41
N HIS A 845 24.19 -0.32 11.24
CA HIS A 845 23.47 0.93 11.03
C HIS A 845 22.02 0.73 11.48
N LEU A 846 21.66 1.33 12.59
CA LEU A 846 20.32 1.26 13.16
C LEU A 846 19.46 2.36 12.56
N VAL A 847 18.29 1.99 12.06
CA VAL A 847 17.27 2.91 11.57
C VAL A 847 16.03 2.73 12.42
N SER A 848 15.64 3.80 13.10
CA SER A 848 14.42 3.84 13.90
C SER A 848 13.34 4.65 13.19
N GLY A 849 12.10 4.16 13.26
CA GLY A 849 10.93 4.82 12.70
C GLY A 849 9.71 4.64 13.60
N MET A 850 8.59 5.19 13.16
CA MET A 850 7.33 5.22 13.91
C MET A 850 6.62 3.86 13.97
N GLY A 851 7.01 2.89 13.15
CA GLY A 851 6.33 1.60 13.01
C GLY A 851 6.93 0.74 11.90
N GLU A 852 6.49 -0.51 11.80
CA GLU A 852 7.00 -1.47 10.80
C GLU A 852 6.69 -1.03 9.37
N LEU A 853 5.49 -0.50 9.11
CA LEU A 853 5.13 0.00 7.78
C LEU A 853 5.99 1.20 7.39
N HIS A 854 6.29 2.08 8.35
CA HIS A 854 7.18 3.21 8.12
C HIS A 854 8.59 2.75 7.71
N LEU A 855 9.17 1.80 8.44
CA LEU A 855 10.48 1.23 8.12
C LEU A 855 10.50 0.49 6.78
N GLU A 856 9.40 -0.17 6.41
CA GLU A 856 9.28 -0.82 5.09
C GLU A 856 9.26 0.19 3.94
N VAL A 857 8.54 1.32 4.09
CA VAL A 857 8.57 2.43 3.12
C VAL A 857 9.99 3.00 3.00
N ILE A 858 10.66 3.22 4.14
CA ILE A 858 12.05 3.69 4.17
C ILE A 858 12.95 2.72 3.40
N ALA A 859 12.84 1.42 3.68
CA ALA A 859 13.66 0.41 3.03
C ALA A 859 13.47 0.41 1.50
N HIS A 860 12.23 0.58 1.03
CA HIS A 860 11.95 0.72 -0.39
C HIS A 860 12.54 2.00 -1.00
N ARG A 861 12.41 3.14 -0.33
CA ARG A 861 13.00 4.41 -0.79
C ARG A 861 14.54 4.32 -0.89
N ILE A 862 15.18 3.54 -0.01
CA ILE A 862 16.64 3.32 -0.06
C ILE A 862 16.98 2.57 -1.35
N LYS A 863 16.17 1.56 -1.68
CA LYS A 863 16.29 0.77 -2.91
C LYS A 863 16.07 1.60 -4.18
N GLU A 864 15.11 2.51 -4.19
CA GLU A 864 14.87 3.42 -5.33
C GLU A 864 16.02 4.40 -5.58
N LYS A 865 16.71 4.82 -4.50
CA LYS A 865 17.97 5.60 -4.60
C LYS A 865 19.15 4.74 -5.07
N GLY A 866 18.91 3.46 -5.39
CA GLY A 866 19.85 2.53 -6.02
C GLY A 866 20.83 1.93 -5.03
N VAL A 867 20.37 1.61 -3.82
CA VAL A 867 21.13 0.88 -2.80
C VAL A 867 20.30 -0.32 -2.37
N ASP A 868 20.75 -1.52 -2.70
CA ASP A 868 20.11 -2.74 -2.20
C ASP A 868 20.53 -2.99 -0.75
N ILE A 869 19.54 -3.11 0.13
CA ILE A 869 19.74 -3.33 1.55
C ILE A 869 19.12 -4.64 2.05
N GLU A 870 19.58 -5.08 3.20
CA GLU A 870 18.95 -6.10 4.04
C GLU A 870 18.61 -5.48 5.39
N THR A 871 17.42 -5.83 5.90
CA THR A 871 16.94 -5.36 7.19
C THR A 871 16.80 -6.55 8.14
N SER A 872 17.34 -6.44 9.35
CA SER A 872 17.24 -7.45 10.40
C SER A 872 16.80 -6.84 11.73
N GLU A 873 16.41 -7.70 12.66
CA GLU A 873 16.22 -7.28 14.06
C GLU A 873 17.57 -6.80 14.62
N PRO A 874 17.60 -5.67 15.35
CA PRO A 874 18.83 -5.18 15.99
C PRO A 874 19.42 -6.20 16.94
N ILE A 875 20.75 -6.30 16.97
CA ILE A 875 21.41 -7.16 17.94
C ILE A 875 21.26 -6.57 19.35
N VAL A 876 20.56 -7.30 20.23
CA VAL A 876 20.55 -6.98 21.66
C VAL A 876 21.93 -7.26 22.22
N VAL A 877 22.57 -6.21 22.75
CA VAL A 877 23.89 -6.31 23.37
C VAL A 877 23.72 -6.55 24.86
N TYR A 878 24.15 -7.73 25.32
CA TYR A 878 24.11 -8.11 26.73
C TYR A 878 25.39 -7.63 27.44
N ARG A 879 25.42 -7.80 28.76
CA ARG A 879 26.64 -7.60 29.56
C ARG A 879 26.88 -8.81 30.45
N GLU A 880 28.12 -9.04 30.83
CA GLU A 880 28.49 -10.11 31.76
C GLU A 880 28.75 -9.51 33.15
N THR A 881 28.37 -10.24 34.20
CA THR A 881 28.71 -9.89 35.58
C THR A 881 28.78 -11.15 36.45
N VAL A 882 29.04 -10.98 37.74
CA VAL A 882 29.08 -12.05 38.74
C VAL A 882 28.10 -11.74 39.88
N THR A 883 27.52 -12.77 40.50
CA THR A 883 26.65 -12.61 41.67
C THR A 883 27.38 -12.97 42.97
N GLY A 884 28.42 -13.80 42.89
CA GLY A 884 29.21 -14.26 44.03
C GLY A 884 30.62 -13.67 44.06
N GLU A 885 31.36 -13.98 45.13
CA GLU A 885 32.79 -13.73 45.26
C GLU A 885 33.56 -15.01 45.01
N ALA A 886 34.66 -14.94 44.25
CA ALA A 886 35.59 -16.06 44.11
C ALA A 886 37.04 -15.62 44.00
N GLY A 887 37.91 -16.40 44.63
CA GLY A 887 39.35 -16.19 44.67
C GLY A 887 39.96 -16.54 46.03
N PRO A 888 41.29 -16.39 46.18
CA PRO A 888 42.20 -15.94 45.13
C PRO A 888 42.53 -17.04 44.11
N VAL A 889 42.44 -16.69 42.83
CA VAL A 889 42.78 -17.57 41.70
C VAL A 889 44.16 -17.24 41.15
N GLU A 890 44.99 -18.26 40.94
CA GLU A 890 46.37 -18.14 40.43
C GLU A 890 46.41 -18.09 38.90
N GLY A 891 46.77 -16.93 38.32
CA GLY A 891 47.14 -16.80 36.91
C GLY A 891 48.63 -16.97 36.70
N LYS A 892 49.03 -17.87 35.79
CA LYS A 892 50.44 -18.12 35.44
C LYS A 892 50.77 -17.51 34.09
N SER A 893 51.94 -16.88 33.97
CA SER A 893 52.45 -16.50 32.66
C SER A 893 52.78 -17.75 31.82
N PRO A 894 52.75 -17.66 30.48
CA PRO A 894 53.14 -18.76 29.59
C PRO A 894 54.51 -19.38 29.92
N ASN A 895 55.48 -18.56 30.33
CA ASN A 895 56.80 -19.02 30.79
C ASN A 895 56.84 -19.52 32.25
N LYS A 896 55.71 -19.50 32.96
CA LYS A 896 55.51 -19.93 34.37
C LYS A 896 56.33 -19.17 35.42
N HIS A 897 57.03 -18.10 35.04
CA HIS A 897 57.86 -17.31 35.95
C HIS A 897 57.06 -16.30 36.78
N ASN A 898 55.97 -15.77 36.22
CA ASN A 898 55.11 -14.80 36.90
C ASN A 898 53.79 -15.45 37.32
N ARG A 899 53.31 -15.08 38.51
CA ARG A 899 52.05 -15.54 39.09
C ARG A 899 51.29 -14.35 39.63
N PHE A 900 49.99 -14.27 39.36
CA PHE A 900 49.12 -13.21 39.88
C PHE A 900 47.92 -13.85 40.55
N TYR A 901 47.59 -13.41 41.75
CA TYR A 901 46.49 -13.95 42.54
C TYR A 901 45.34 -12.95 42.54
N ILE A 902 44.23 -13.32 41.90
CA ILE A 902 43.09 -12.44 41.62
C ILE A 902 41.85 -12.93 42.35
N THR A 903 41.13 -12.01 42.98
CA THR A 903 39.76 -12.22 43.48
C THR A 903 38.79 -11.36 42.67
N VAL A 904 37.60 -11.89 42.39
CA VAL A 904 36.51 -11.18 41.71
C VAL A 904 35.28 -11.20 42.60
N GLU A 905 34.62 -10.04 42.75
CA GLU A 905 33.36 -9.90 43.48
C GLU A 905 32.45 -8.85 42.81
N PRO A 906 31.13 -8.84 43.10
CA PRO A 906 30.22 -7.84 42.57
C PRO A 906 30.52 -6.45 43.14
N LEU A 907 30.28 -5.41 42.34
CA LEU A 907 30.39 -4.02 42.77
C LEU A 907 29.16 -3.61 43.59
N GLU A 908 29.35 -2.78 44.61
CA GLU A 908 28.24 -2.19 45.36
C GLU A 908 27.35 -1.34 44.44
N GLU A 909 26.02 -1.52 44.53
CA GLU A 909 25.05 -0.85 43.65
C GLU A 909 25.18 0.68 43.68
N SER A 910 25.45 1.26 44.85
CA SER A 910 25.67 2.71 45.02
C SER A 910 26.93 3.19 44.29
N VAL A 911 27.99 2.39 44.26
CA VAL A 911 29.23 2.71 43.55
C VAL A 911 29.01 2.55 42.04
N PHE A 912 28.34 1.48 41.61
CA PHE A 912 27.97 1.26 40.21
C PHE A 912 27.13 2.42 39.66
N ASN A 913 26.08 2.83 40.38
CA ASN A 913 25.21 3.95 39.98
C ASN A 913 25.99 5.28 39.93
N ALA A 914 26.91 5.52 40.87
CA ALA A 914 27.76 6.71 40.83
C ALA A 914 28.70 6.75 39.61
N ILE A 915 29.17 5.61 39.11
CA ILE A 915 29.92 5.53 37.86
C ILE A 915 28.98 5.73 36.66
N ALA A 916 27.82 5.06 36.65
CA ALA A 916 26.84 5.14 35.57
C ALA A 916 26.30 6.57 35.35
N GLU A 917 26.11 7.34 36.42
CA GLU A 917 25.70 8.76 36.37
C GLU A 917 26.87 9.72 36.08
N GLY A 918 28.10 9.23 35.95
CA GLY A 918 29.29 10.04 35.68
C GLY A 918 29.82 10.84 36.87
N LYS A 919 29.32 10.61 38.09
CA LYS A 919 29.86 11.22 39.34
C LYS A 919 31.28 10.73 39.60
N ILE A 920 31.54 9.44 39.32
CA ILE A 920 32.85 8.81 39.28
C ILE A 920 33.25 8.67 37.81
N LYS A 921 34.37 9.29 37.43
CA LYS A 921 34.89 9.22 36.05
C LYS A 921 35.62 7.90 35.79
N GLU A 922 35.43 7.36 34.60
CA GLU A 922 36.21 6.22 34.11
C GLU A 922 37.66 6.63 33.75
N GLY A 923 38.56 5.64 33.82
CA GLY A 923 39.99 5.77 33.56
C GLY A 923 40.86 5.49 34.78
N GLN A 924 42.18 5.73 34.60
CA GLN A 924 43.16 5.46 35.65
C GLN A 924 42.98 6.43 36.81
N VAL A 925 42.87 5.88 38.02
CA VAL A 925 42.62 6.68 39.21
C VAL A 925 43.93 7.29 39.70
N ARG A 926 43.96 8.63 39.78
CA ARG A 926 45.09 9.41 40.31
C ARG A 926 44.58 10.47 41.28
N GLY A 927 45.23 10.59 42.44
CA GLY A 927 44.94 11.65 43.42
C GLY A 927 43.86 11.30 44.47
N LYS A 928 43.84 12.07 45.56
CA LYS A 928 42.98 11.83 46.74
C LYS A 928 41.51 12.20 46.53
N GLU A 929 41.18 12.93 45.48
CA GLU A 929 39.82 13.39 45.20
C GLU A 929 38.90 12.24 44.77
N MET A 930 39.36 11.38 43.86
CA MET A 930 38.60 10.19 43.42
C MET A 930 38.38 9.21 44.58
N THR A 931 39.39 9.02 45.44
CA THR A 931 39.25 8.19 46.66
C THR A 931 38.12 8.68 47.57
N LYS A 932 37.92 10.00 47.73
CA LYS A 932 36.80 10.53 48.52
C LYS A 932 35.46 10.17 47.88
N LYS A 933 35.34 10.32 46.56
CA LYS A 933 34.11 9.98 45.82
C LYS A 933 33.75 8.51 45.93
N PHE A 934 34.73 7.61 45.89
CA PHE A 934 34.48 6.18 46.13
C PHE A 934 33.96 5.90 47.55
N ILE A 935 34.55 6.53 48.57
CA ILE A 935 34.11 6.38 49.97
C ILE A 935 32.70 6.96 50.14
N GLU A 936 32.42 8.12 49.57
CA GLU A 936 31.10 8.76 49.58
C GLU A 936 30.04 7.89 48.88
N ALA A 937 30.43 7.18 47.82
CA ALA A 937 29.58 6.22 47.12
C ALA A 937 29.44 4.87 47.84
N GLY A 938 30.14 4.65 48.96
CA GLY A 938 29.99 3.47 49.82
C GLY A 938 31.09 2.40 49.69
N LEU A 939 32.15 2.64 48.92
CA LEU A 939 33.28 1.71 48.82
C LEU A 939 34.13 1.71 50.09
N ASP A 940 34.64 0.54 50.50
CA ASP A 940 35.54 0.42 51.65
C ASP A 940 36.72 1.40 51.56
N LYS A 941 37.11 1.97 52.71
CA LYS A 941 38.12 3.03 52.78
C LYS A 941 39.50 2.56 52.34
N ASP A 942 39.85 1.30 52.58
CA ASP A 942 41.14 0.76 52.19
C ASP A 942 41.15 0.33 50.73
N GLU A 943 40.03 -0.20 50.22
CA GLU A 943 39.83 -0.46 48.78
C GLU A 943 39.86 0.84 47.95
N ALA A 944 39.14 1.88 48.39
CA ALA A 944 39.02 3.16 47.70
C ALA A 944 40.37 3.89 47.47
N LYS A 945 41.35 3.67 48.35
CA LYS A 945 42.71 4.22 48.21
C LYS A 945 43.55 3.44 47.20
N ARG A 946 43.14 2.21 46.90
CA ARG A 946 43.91 1.20 46.15
C ARG A 946 43.32 0.91 44.78
N VAL A 947 42.24 1.59 44.39
CA VAL A 947 41.71 1.54 43.03
C VAL A 947 42.77 2.06 42.07
N TRP A 948 43.16 1.22 41.12
CA TRP A 948 44.11 1.54 40.07
C TRP A 948 43.44 2.05 38.80
N ASP A 949 42.27 1.51 38.44
CA ASP A 949 41.56 1.83 37.21
C ASP A 949 40.06 1.61 37.36
N VAL A 950 39.28 2.45 36.68
CA VAL A 950 37.84 2.25 36.46
C VAL A 950 37.63 2.09 34.96
N TYR A 951 36.98 1.02 34.51
CA TYR A 951 36.78 0.77 33.09
C TYR A 951 35.49 -0.01 32.83
N GLU A 952 34.63 0.49 31.95
CA GLU A 952 33.33 -0.13 31.61
C GLU A 952 32.49 -0.43 32.87
N LYS A 953 32.48 0.50 33.83
CA LYS A 953 31.84 0.37 35.15
C LYS A 953 32.37 -0.77 36.04
N ASN A 954 33.62 -1.17 35.86
CA ASN A 954 34.35 -2.12 36.71
C ASN A 954 35.50 -1.44 37.46
N LEU A 955 35.91 -2.01 38.60
CA LEU A 955 37.06 -1.53 39.37
C LEU A 955 38.22 -2.53 39.33
N PHE A 956 39.44 -2.03 39.14
CA PHE A 956 40.66 -2.80 39.38
C PHE A 956 41.38 -2.28 40.62
N ILE A 957 41.61 -3.14 41.62
CA ILE A 957 42.05 -2.75 42.97
C ILE A 957 43.32 -3.53 43.35
N ASN A 958 44.34 -2.83 43.84
CA ASN A 958 45.58 -3.46 44.31
C ASN A 958 45.63 -3.65 45.83
N MET A 959 45.42 -4.87 46.29
CA MET A 959 45.45 -5.25 47.70
C MET A 959 46.82 -5.75 48.19
N THR A 960 47.81 -5.85 47.30
CA THR A 960 49.17 -6.33 47.62
C THR A 960 49.94 -5.39 48.56
N ARG A 961 51.04 -5.89 49.13
CA ARG A 961 51.99 -5.12 49.96
C ARG A 961 53.43 -5.59 49.69
N GLY A 962 54.33 -4.68 49.33
CA GLY A 962 55.79 -4.93 49.30
C GLY A 962 56.30 -5.82 48.16
N ILE A 963 55.55 -5.99 47.07
CA ILE A 963 55.96 -6.81 45.92
C ILE A 963 56.96 -6.04 45.06
N GLN A 964 58.17 -6.59 44.91
CA GLN A 964 59.20 -6.02 44.04
C GLN A 964 58.76 -6.10 42.57
N TYR A 965 59.11 -5.07 41.80
CA TYR A 965 58.83 -4.96 40.36
C TYR A 965 57.35 -4.83 39.94
N LEU A 966 56.42 -4.73 40.89
CA LEU A 966 54.99 -4.61 40.61
C LEU A 966 54.62 -3.32 39.85
N ASP A 967 55.24 -2.20 40.21
CA ASP A 967 54.98 -0.91 39.56
C ASP A 967 55.42 -0.90 38.09
N GLU A 968 56.47 -1.65 37.73
CA GLU A 968 56.97 -1.76 36.36
C GLU A 968 56.00 -2.53 35.45
N VAL A 969 55.24 -3.49 36.01
CA VAL A 969 54.24 -4.27 35.26
C VAL A 969 52.81 -3.72 35.41
N ARG A 970 52.61 -2.68 36.22
CA ARG A 970 51.29 -2.10 36.53
C ARG A 970 50.48 -1.78 35.27
N GLU A 971 51.09 -1.16 34.27
CA GLU A 971 50.40 -0.83 33.02
C GLU A 971 49.98 -2.09 32.25
N LEU A 972 50.77 -3.15 32.30
CA LEU A 972 50.46 -4.43 31.66
C LEU A 972 49.30 -5.14 32.40
N LEU A 973 49.27 -5.05 33.73
CA LEU A 973 48.17 -5.54 34.54
C LEU A 973 46.85 -4.81 34.21
N ILE A 974 46.89 -3.48 34.12
CA ILE A 974 45.72 -2.67 33.75
C ILE A 974 45.26 -3.00 32.34
N LYS A 975 46.16 -3.14 31.36
CA LYS A 975 45.81 -3.56 30.00
C LYS A 975 45.17 -4.95 29.97
N GLY A 976 45.74 -5.91 30.70
CA GLY A 976 45.17 -7.25 30.84
C GLY A 976 43.78 -7.25 31.49
N PHE A 977 43.56 -6.39 32.48
CA PHE A 977 42.24 -6.16 33.08
C PHE A 977 41.24 -5.59 32.07
N ARG A 978 41.59 -4.52 31.36
CA ARG A 978 40.69 -3.91 30.35
C ARG A 978 40.34 -4.88 29.23
N GLU A 979 41.32 -5.62 28.71
CA GLU A 979 41.07 -6.68 27.72
C GLU A 979 40.12 -7.76 28.24
N ALA A 980 40.22 -8.11 29.53
CA ALA A 980 39.27 -9.03 30.14
C ALA A 980 37.87 -8.42 30.15
N MET A 981 37.74 -7.14 30.54
CA MET A 981 36.45 -6.45 30.63
C MET A 981 35.76 -6.27 29.26
N ASP A 982 36.52 -6.11 28.18
CA ASP A 982 35.96 -5.98 26.82
C ASP A 982 35.35 -7.29 26.30
N LYS A 983 35.79 -8.44 26.83
CA LYS A 983 35.52 -9.78 26.32
C LYS A 983 35.32 -10.77 27.45
N GLY A 984 34.11 -10.90 27.96
CA GLY A 984 33.81 -11.79 29.07
C GLY A 984 33.87 -13.29 28.73
N PRO A 985 34.04 -14.17 29.74
CA PRO A 985 34.22 -15.61 29.54
C PRO A 985 32.94 -16.35 29.15
N LEU A 986 31.74 -15.83 29.45
CA LEU A 986 30.47 -16.50 29.15
C LEU A 986 30.12 -16.42 27.68
N ALA A 987 30.06 -15.23 27.10
CA ALA A 987 29.52 -15.00 25.77
C ALA A 987 30.36 -13.99 24.96
N ASN A 988 31.55 -13.64 25.46
CA ASN A 988 32.43 -12.65 24.85
C ASN A 988 31.73 -11.28 24.74
N GLU A 989 30.85 -10.98 25.71
CA GLU A 989 30.21 -9.67 25.90
C GLU A 989 31.01 -8.85 26.91
N LYS A 990 30.84 -7.52 26.89
CA LYS A 990 31.52 -6.65 27.86
C LYS A 990 31.08 -6.97 29.28
N ILE A 991 32.03 -6.98 30.20
CA ILE A 991 31.79 -7.17 31.63
C ILE A 991 31.45 -5.82 32.26
N MET A 992 30.51 -5.78 33.20
CA MET A 992 30.28 -4.61 34.03
C MET A 992 29.91 -4.96 35.47
N GLY A 993 30.09 -4.01 36.38
CA GLY A 993 29.63 -4.11 37.76
C GLY A 993 30.42 -5.09 38.61
N ILE A 994 31.71 -5.31 38.32
CA ILE A 994 32.58 -6.14 39.16
C ILE A 994 33.78 -5.38 39.73
N LYS A 995 34.28 -5.86 40.87
CA LYS A 995 35.55 -5.47 41.48
C LYS A 995 36.55 -6.60 41.31
N VAL A 996 37.66 -6.30 40.63
CA VAL A 996 38.79 -7.22 40.45
C VAL A 996 39.92 -6.81 41.39
N LYS A 997 40.28 -7.68 42.33
CA LYS A 997 41.30 -7.43 43.35
C LYS A 997 42.56 -8.25 43.08
N LEU A 998 43.70 -7.58 42.92
CA LEU A 998 45.02 -8.23 42.96
C LEU A 998 45.46 -8.37 44.42
N VAL A 999 45.47 -9.59 44.94
CA VAL A 999 45.79 -9.83 46.36
C VAL A 999 47.25 -10.22 46.60
N ASP A 1000 47.88 -10.90 45.65
CA ASP A 1000 49.29 -11.28 45.70
C ASP A 1000 49.88 -11.42 44.29
N ALA A 1001 51.21 -11.37 44.17
CA ALA A 1001 51.91 -11.57 42.90
C ALA A 1001 53.37 -12.04 43.11
N LYS A 1002 53.82 -12.92 42.23
CA LYS A 1002 55.23 -13.30 42.07
C LYS A 1002 55.69 -12.84 40.69
N ILE A 1003 56.70 -11.98 40.64
CA ILE A 1003 57.20 -11.36 39.41
C ILE A 1003 58.68 -11.72 39.25
N HIS A 1004 59.08 -12.10 38.04
CA HIS A 1004 60.48 -12.40 37.72
C HIS A 1004 61.35 -11.13 37.77
N GLU A 1005 62.60 -11.23 38.21
CA GLU A 1005 63.50 -10.07 38.32
C GLU A 1005 63.84 -9.48 36.94
N ASP A 1006 64.19 -10.34 35.97
CA ASP A 1006 64.55 -9.92 34.61
C ASP A 1006 63.32 -9.45 33.80
N PRO A 1007 63.32 -8.20 33.28
CA PRO A 1007 62.27 -7.65 32.42
C PRO A 1007 61.91 -8.53 31.20
N VAL A 1008 62.87 -9.29 30.64
CA VAL A 1008 62.65 -10.16 29.47
C VAL A 1008 61.57 -11.21 29.76
N HIS A 1009 61.48 -11.67 31.02
CA HIS A 1009 60.53 -12.69 31.43
C HIS A 1009 59.15 -12.14 31.86
N ARG A 1010 58.94 -10.83 31.83
CA ARG A 1010 57.70 -10.16 32.28
C ARG A 1010 57.16 -9.11 31.31
N GLY A 1011 57.41 -9.33 30.02
CA GLY A 1011 56.83 -8.51 28.94
C GLY A 1011 55.30 -8.69 28.74
N PRO A 1012 54.68 -7.92 27.82
CA PRO A 1012 53.24 -7.91 27.59
C PRO A 1012 52.63 -9.28 27.30
N ALA A 1013 53.28 -10.06 26.44
CA ALA A 1013 52.86 -11.41 26.07
C ALA A 1013 52.92 -12.42 27.24
N GLN A 1014 53.58 -12.07 28.35
CA GLN A 1014 53.66 -12.90 29.55
C GLN A 1014 52.62 -12.46 30.60
N VAL A 1015 52.54 -11.16 30.88
CA VAL A 1015 51.72 -10.61 31.97
C VAL A 1015 50.25 -10.53 31.60
N MET A 1016 49.91 -10.00 30.42
CA MET A 1016 48.51 -9.76 30.05
C MET A 1016 47.68 -11.06 29.98
N PRO A 1017 48.16 -12.17 29.36
CA PRO A 1017 47.42 -13.42 29.35
C PRO A 1017 47.25 -14.03 30.75
N ALA A 1018 48.25 -13.90 31.63
CA ALA A 1018 48.21 -14.45 32.98
C ALA A 1018 47.08 -13.81 33.81
N VAL A 1019 46.96 -12.48 33.74
CA VAL A 1019 45.93 -11.71 34.44
C VAL A 1019 44.55 -11.99 33.85
N ARG A 1020 44.43 -11.94 32.52
CA ARG A 1020 43.15 -12.18 31.83
C ARG A 1020 42.58 -13.56 32.16
N ARG A 1021 43.44 -14.60 32.11
CA ARG A 1021 43.04 -15.97 32.47
C ARG A 1021 42.65 -16.10 33.94
N ALA A 1022 43.36 -15.46 34.86
CA ALA A 1022 42.98 -15.45 36.27
C ALA A 1022 41.63 -14.79 36.52
N ILE A 1023 41.35 -13.66 35.84
CA ILE A 1023 40.06 -12.97 35.92
C ILE A 1023 38.95 -13.89 35.39
N TYR A 1024 39.12 -14.50 34.22
CA TYR A 1024 38.11 -15.42 33.67
C TYR A 1024 37.88 -16.63 34.57
N ALA A 1025 38.94 -17.26 35.07
CA ALA A 1025 38.82 -18.38 36.00
C ALA A 1025 38.08 -17.96 37.29
N ALA A 1026 38.43 -16.82 37.87
CA ALA A 1026 37.75 -16.29 39.05
C ALA A 1026 36.27 -15.98 38.77
N MET A 1027 35.94 -15.38 37.63
CA MET A 1027 34.56 -15.15 37.22
C MET A 1027 33.77 -16.44 37.05
N MET A 1028 34.36 -17.46 36.40
CA MET A 1028 33.70 -18.77 36.24
C MET A 1028 33.48 -19.49 37.58
N MET A 1029 34.20 -19.13 38.65
CA MET A 1029 33.99 -19.61 40.02
C MET A 1029 33.04 -18.73 40.84
N ALA A 1030 32.70 -17.53 40.36
CA ALA A 1030 31.94 -16.50 41.07
C ALA A 1030 30.46 -16.42 40.66
N ASP A 1031 29.89 -17.51 40.15
CA ASP A 1031 28.51 -17.58 39.63
C ASP A 1031 28.24 -16.48 38.56
N PRO A 1032 28.87 -16.62 37.37
CA PRO A 1032 28.78 -15.62 36.32
C PRO A 1032 27.41 -15.65 35.65
N ILE A 1033 26.87 -14.46 35.32
CA ILE A 1033 25.55 -14.31 34.70
C ILE A 1033 25.58 -13.25 33.58
N LEU A 1034 24.60 -13.32 32.68
CA LEU A 1034 24.26 -12.24 31.76
C LEU A 1034 23.31 -11.22 32.38
N LEU A 1035 23.52 -9.96 32.02
CA LEU A 1035 22.61 -8.85 32.21
C LEU A 1035 21.97 -8.51 30.86
N GLU A 1036 20.66 -8.29 30.86
CA GLU A 1036 19.88 -7.82 29.72
C GLU A 1036 19.62 -6.30 29.81
N PRO A 1037 19.64 -5.58 28.67
CA PRO A 1037 19.27 -4.17 28.64
C PRO A 1037 17.76 -3.98 28.84
N ILE A 1038 17.41 -2.94 29.60
CA ILE A 1038 16.03 -2.59 29.95
C ILE A 1038 15.70 -1.22 29.37
N GLN A 1039 14.49 -1.11 28.83
CA GLN A 1039 13.88 0.16 28.45
C GLN A 1039 12.80 0.56 29.43
N LYS A 1040 12.73 1.83 29.74
CA LYS A 1040 11.58 2.48 30.33
C LYS A 1040 10.58 2.78 29.21
N VAL A 1041 9.34 2.36 29.37
CA VAL A 1041 8.27 2.52 28.38
C VAL A 1041 7.20 3.42 28.98
N PHE A 1042 6.86 4.48 28.27
CA PHE A 1042 5.78 5.38 28.64
C PHE A 1042 4.62 5.17 27.69
N ILE A 1043 3.41 4.93 28.19
CA ILE A 1043 2.20 4.70 27.39
C ILE A 1043 1.13 5.69 27.82
N ASN A 1044 0.70 6.54 26.91
CA ASN A 1044 -0.47 7.39 27.03
C ASN A 1044 -1.67 6.72 26.36
N VAL A 1045 -2.63 6.29 27.17
CA VAL A 1045 -3.80 5.54 26.70
C VAL A 1045 -5.08 6.07 27.35
N PRO A 1046 -6.22 6.14 26.63
CA PRO A 1046 -7.50 6.46 27.28
C PRO A 1046 -7.82 5.46 28.39
N HIS A 1047 -8.51 5.91 29.44
CA HIS A 1047 -8.85 5.09 30.62
C HIS A 1047 -9.48 3.73 30.25
N ASP A 1048 -10.33 3.69 29.23
CA ASP A 1048 -11.04 2.49 28.79
C ASP A 1048 -10.11 1.36 28.27
N TYR A 1049 -8.91 1.71 27.80
CA TYR A 1049 -7.95 0.77 27.19
C TYR A 1049 -6.74 0.50 28.08
N MET A 1050 -6.69 1.10 29.27
CA MET A 1050 -5.63 0.91 30.25
C MET A 1050 -5.39 -0.58 30.55
N GLY A 1051 -6.45 -1.36 30.79
CA GLY A 1051 -6.32 -2.78 31.10
C GLY A 1051 -5.67 -3.60 29.98
N ASN A 1052 -5.97 -3.27 28.71
CA ASN A 1052 -5.36 -3.94 27.57
C ASN A 1052 -3.88 -3.56 27.41
N ALA A 1053 -3.54 -2.28 27.61
CA ALA A 1053 -2.17 -1.79 27.55
C ALA A 1053 -1.29 -2.42 28.64
N THR A 1054 -1.80 -2.48 29.88
CA THR A 1054 -1.13 -3.15 31.00
C THR A 1054 -0.88 -4.63 30.72
N ARG A 1055 -1.87 -5.35 30.15
CA ARG A 1055 -1.70 -6.76 29.82
C ARG A 1055 -0.62 -6.98 28.76
N GLU A 1056 -0.54 -6.12 27.75
CA GLU A 1056 0.47 -6.26 26.69
C GLU A 1056 1.89 -6.02 27.23
N LEU A 1057 2.07 -5.04 28.13
CA LEU A 1057 3.32 -4.86 28.84
C LEU A 1057 3.69 -6.10 29.68
N GLN A 1058 2.74 -6.65 30.42
CA GLN A 1058 2.98 -7.83 31.27
C GLN A 1058 3.32 -9.09 30.47
N ASN A 1059 2.72 -9.28 29.29
CA ASN A 1059 3.03 -10.40 28.39
C ASN A 1059 4.51 -10.38 27.92
N ARG A 1060 5.16 -9.22 27.99
CA ARG A 1060 6.54 -8.97 27.54
C ARG A 1060 7.52 -8.79 28.69
N ARG A 1061 7.22 -9.41 29.84
CA ARG A 1061 8.00 -9.27 31.10
C ARG A 1061 8.10 -7.81 31.58
N GLY A 1062 7.18 -6.95 31.14
CA GLY A 1062 7.11 -5.56 31.56
C GLY A 1062 6.60 -5.39 32.98
N GLN A 1063 7.29 -4.58 33.77
CA GLN A 1063 6.90 -4.21 35.13
C GLN A 1063 6.41 -2.77 35.16
N ILE A 1064 5.20 -2.55 35.65
CA ILE A 1064 4.66 -1.20 35.80
C ILE A 1064 5.34 -0.52 37.00
N VAL A 1065 5.96 0.63 36.75
CA VAL A 1065 6.61 1.48 37.74
C VAL A 1065 5.61 2.47 38.32
N ASN A 1066 4.84 3.14 37.45
CA ASN A 1066 3.89 4.17 37.87
C ASN A 1066 2.70 4.26 36.90
N MET A 1067 1.57 4.76 37.40
CA MET A 1067 0.39 5.08 36.59
C MET A 1067 -0.21 6.40 37.08
N ASN A 1068 -0.16 7.42 36.23
CA ASN A 1068 -0.70 8.75 36.53
C ASN A 1068 -1.90 9.05 35.62
N GLN A 1069 -2.91 9.73 36.17
CA GLN A 1069 -4.07 10.18 35.40
C GLN A 1069 -3.95 11.67 35.07
N GLU A 1070 -4.05 12.00 33.78
CA GLU A 1070 -4.14 13.37 33.28
C GLU A 1070 -5.42 13.55 32.47
N GLY A 1071 -6.48 14.03 33.13
CA GLY A 1071 -7.80 14.16 32.53
C GLY A 1071 -8.39 12.78 32.17
N ASP A 1072 -8.67 12.56 30.89
CA ASP A 1072 -9.24 11.31 30.36
C ASP A 1072 -8.16 10.30 29.90
N ILE A 1073 -6.87 10.64 30.05
CA ILE A 1073 -5.72 9.84 29.62
C ILE A 1073 -5.00 9.29 30.85
N MET A 1074 -4.61 8.02 30.77
CA MET A 1074 -3.71 7.36 31.70
C MET A 1074 -2.31 7.33 31.09
N LEU A 1075 -1.33 7.85 31.82
CA LEU A 1075 0.08 7.67 31.56
C LEU A 1075 0.57 6.47 32.37
N ILE A 1076 0.95 5.40 31.68
CA ILE A 1076 1.55 4.19 32.26
C ILE A 1076 3.05 4.27 32.05
N GLU A 1077 3.81 4.18 33.12
CA GLU A 1077 5.26 4.08 33.12
C GLU A 1077 5.64 2.65 33.49
N ALA A 1078 6.36 1.96 32.61
CA ALA A 1078 6.79 0.59 32.81
C ALA A 1078 8.28 0.43 32.47
N ILE A 1079 8.87 -0.68 32.89
CA ILE A 1079 10.20 -1.11 32.46
C ILE A 1079 10.08 -2.47 31.78
N VAL A 1080 10.69 -2.62 30.61
CA VAL A 1080 10.55 -3.78 29.74
C VAL A 1080 11.92 -4.16 29.17
N PRO A 1081 12.29 -5.44 29.10
CA PRO A 1081 13.53 -5.85 28.46
C PRO A 1081 13.54 -5.55 26.96
N VAL A 1082 14.65 -5.05 26.42
CA VAL A 1082 14.76 -4.68 24.99
C VAL A 1082 14.44 -5.87 24.08
N ALA A 1083 14.88 -7.07 24.45
CA ALA A 1083 14.61 -8.30 23.69
C ALA A 1083 13.11 -8.61 23.54
N GLU A 1084 12.27 -8.12 24.45
CA GLU A 1084 10.81 -8.33 24.42
C GLU A 1084 10.07 -7.19 23.70
N MET A 1085 10.77 -6.13 23.32
CA MET A 1085 10.19 -4.95 22.66
C MET A 1085 10.02 -5.14 21.15
N PHE A 1086 10.62 -6.17 20.56
CA PHE A 1086 10.41 -6.51 19.15
C PHE A 1086 8.94 -6.83 18.88
N GLY A 1087 8.35 -6.16 17.88
CA GLY A 1087 6.92 -6.25 17.57
C GLY A 1087 5.98 -5.62 18.60
N PHE A 1088 6.49 -4.92 19.63
CA PHE A 1088 5.65 -4.28 20.65
C PHE A 1088 4.76 -3.18 20.03
N ALA A 1089 5.27 -2.41 19.07
CA ALA A 1089 4.52 -1.36 18.38
C ALA A 1089 3.20 -1.86 17.77
N GLY A 1090 3.25 -2.97 17.03
CA GLY A 1090 2.07 -3.58 16.42
C GLY A 1090 1.13 -4.15 17.48
N ALA A 1091 1.67 -4.83 18.48
CA ALA A 1091 0.89 -5.48 19.51
C ALA A 1091 0.16 -4.49 20.44
N ILE A 1092 0.83 -3.43 20.90
CA ILE A 1092 0.22 -2.41 21.77
C ILE A 1092 -0.84 -1.60 21.03
N ARG A 1093 -0.62 -1.32 19.73
CA ARG A 1093 -1.64 -0.70 18.88
C ARG A 1093 -2.84 -1.62 18.72
N SER A 1094 -2.65 -2.90 18.41
CA SER A 1094 -3.75 -3.85 18.31
C SER A 1094 -4.55 -3.96 19.62
N ALA A 1095 -3.86 -4.07 20.75
CA ALA A 1095 -4.46 -4.16 22.08
C ALA A 1095 -5.27 -2.91 22.49
N THR A 1096 -4.87 -1.74 22.02
CA THR A 1096 -5.51 -0.44 22.36
C THR A 1096 -6.32 0.14 21.20
N GLU A 1097 -6.58 -0.67 20.16
CA GLU A 1097 -7.24 -0.26 18.92
C GLU A 1097 -6.55 0.94 18.23
N GLY A 1098 -5.26 1.18 18.49
CA GLY A 1098 -4.50 2.30 17.93
C GLY A 1098 -4.70 3.63 18.68
N ARG A 1099 -5.31 3.61 19.87
CA ARG A 1099 -5.53 4.81 20.70
C ARG A 1099 -4.38 5.15 21.64
N CYS A 1100 -3.40 4.25 21.79
CA CYS A 1100 -2.23 4.52 22.61
C CYS A 1100 -1.18 5.32 21.84
N LEU A 1101 -0.54 6.23 22.54
CA LEU A 1101 0.76 6.79 22.17
C LEU A 1101 1.78 6.21 23.13
N TRP A 1102 2.98 5.89 22.67
CA TRP A 1102 4.02 5.40 23.56
C TRP A 1102 5.40 5.86 23.11
N SER A 1103 6.33 5.89 24.06
CA SER A 1103 7.74 6.24 23.85
C SER A 1103 8.62 5.41 24.78
N THR A 1104 9.93 5.44 24.55
CA THR A 1104 10.89 4.64 25.33
C THR A 1104 12.14 5.42 25.68
N GLU A 1105 12.72 5.10 26.83
CA GLU A 1105 14.00 5.63 27.30
C GLU A 1105 14.89 4.46 27.78
N ASN A 1106 16.21 4.57 27.67
CA ASN A 1106 17.11 3.54 28.20
C ASN A 1106 17.10 3.56 29.75
N ALA A 1107 16.87 2.40 30.38
CA ALA A 1107 16.81 2.26 31.84
C ALA A 1107 18.00 1.47 32.43
N GLY A 1108 19.04 1.20 31.64
CA GLY A 1108 20.22 0.45 32.06
C GLY A 1108 20.09 -1.06 31.86
N PHE A 1109 20.72 -1.84 32.73
CA PHE A 1109 20.81 -3.31 32.63
C PHE A 1109 20.25 -3.97 33.89
N LYS A 1110 19.63 -5.14 33.72
CA LYS A 1110 19.18 -6.00 34.83
C LYS A 1110 19.61 -7.43 34.62
N LYS A 1111 19.66 -8.22 35.70
CA LYS A 1111 19.90 -9.66 35.65
C LYS A 1111 18.90 -10.31 34.69
N LEU A 1112 19.42 -10.99 33.67
CA LEU A 1112 18.61 -11.87 32.81
C LEU A 1112 18.09 -13.03 33.69
N PRO A 1113 16.81 -13.41 33.62
CA PRO A 1113 16.25 -14.51 34.40
C PRO A 1113 17.05 -15.81 34.25
N ASP A 1114 17.22 -16.54 35.35
CA ASP A 1114 18.06 -17.75 35.42
C ASP A 1114 17.67 -18.81 34.37
N GLU A 1115 16.37 -18.94 34.09
CA GLU A 1115 15.82 -19.85 33.07
C GLU A 1115 16.25 -19.50 31.63
N LEU A 1116 16.61 -18.24 31.36
CA LEU A 1116 17.00 -17.75 30.04
C LEU A 1116 18.52 -17.69 29.84
N GLN A 1117 19.32 -17.77 30.92
CA GLN A 1117 20.78 -17.63 30.89
C GLN A 1117 21.43 -18.59 29.88
N GLU A 1118 21.23 -19.90 30.06
CA GLU A 1118 21.88 -20.94 29.24
C GLU A 1118 21.53 -20.78 27.75
N LYS A 1119 20.24 -20.57 27.46
CA LYS A 1119 19.74 -20.40 26.09
C LYS A 1119 20.38 -19.19 25.40
N VAL A 1120 20.35 -18.03 26.05
CA VAL A 1120 20.86 -16.77 25.47
C VAL A 1120 22.38 -16.81 25.32
N ILE A 1121 23.11 -17.35 26.30
CA ILE A 1121 24.57 -17.56 26.20
C ILE A 1121 24.90 -18.37 24.96
N LYS A 1122 24.21 -19.50 24.77
CA LYS A 1122 24.43 -20.40 23.62
C LYS A 1122 24.15 -19.73 22.28
N GLU A 1123 23.09 -18.95 22.20
CA GLU A 1123 22.73 -18.18 21.00
C GLU A 1123 23.80 -17.13 20.65
N ILE A 1124 24.26 -16.35 21.65
CA ILE A 1124 25.32 -15.34 21.45
C ILE A 1124 26.64 -16.00 21.04
N ARG A 1125 27.03 -17.10 21.70
CA ARG A 1125 28.27 -17.83 21.40
C ARG A 1125 28.23 -18.39 19.98
N THR A 1126 27.12 -19.01 19.58
CA THR A 1126 26.93 -19.53 18.23
C THR A 1126 27.02 -18.41 17.19
N ARG A 1127 26.35 -17.27 17.43
CA ARG A 1127 26.40 -16.09 16.57
C ARG A 1127 27.82 -15.54 16.42
N LYS A 1128 28.62 -15.52 17.49
CA LYS A 1128 30.02 -15.06 17.49
C LYS A 1128 31.01 -16.13 17.00
N GLY A 1129 30.55 -17.31 16.55
CA GLY A 1129 31.41 -18.39 16.07
C GLY A 1129 32.23 -19.09 17.16
N LEU A 1130 31.78 -19.04 18.41
CA LEU A 1130 32.39 -19.70 19.57
C LEU A 1130 31.79 -21.09 19.80
N SER A 1131 32.42 -21.89 20.69
CA SER A 1131 31.80 -23.15 21.15
C SER A 1131 30.43 -22.87 21.79
N PRO A 1132 29.39 -23.69 21.58
CA PRO A 1132 28.06 -23.39 22.13
C PRO A 1132 28.02 -23.29 23.65
N GLU A 1133 28.84 -24.09 24.34
CA GLU A 1133 29.00 -24.03 25.80
C GLU A 1133 30.24 -23.18 26.17
N PRO A 1134 30.15 -22.38 27.26
CA PRO A 1134 31.31 -21.68 27.82
C PRO A 1134 32.33 -22.66 28.40
N PHE A 1135 33.57 -22.20 28.56
CA PHE A 1135 34.62 -23.00 29.18
C PHE A 1135 34.55 -22.88 30.70
N ASP A 1136 34.74 -24.00 31.41
CA ASP A 1136 34.84 -24.00 32.87
C ASP A 1136 36.11 -23.31 33.37
N ALA A 1137 36.16 -23.00 34.68
CA ALA A 1137 37.31 -22.38 35.32
C ALA A 1137 38.64 -23.11 35.04
N ASP A 1138 38.62 -24.46 35.04
CA ASP A 1138 39.80 -25.29 34.79
C ASP A 1138 40.46 -25.05 33.42
N HIS A 1139 39.67 -24.68 32.40
CA HIS A 1139 40.21 -24.35 31.08
C HIS A 1139 41.17 -23.15 31.14
N TYR A 1140 40.82 -22.15 31.95
CA TYR A 1140 41.59 -20.92 32.10
C TYR A 1140 42.78 -21.08 33.06
N LEU A 1141 42.71 -22.06 33.98
CA LEU A 1141 43.77 -22.36 34.96
C LEU A 1141 44.98 -23.14 34.37
N GLN A 1142 44.81 -23.77 33.20
CA GLN A 1142 45.85 -24.59 32.55
C GLN A 1142 47.05 -23.81 32.02
#